data_AF-M1MZU7-F1
#
_entry.id   AF-M1MZU7-F1
#
_cell.length_a   1.000
_cell.length_b   1.000
_cell.length_c   1.000
_cell.angle_alpha   90.00
_cell.angle_beta   90.00
_cell.angle_gamma   90.00
#
_symmetry.space_group_name_H-M   'P 1'
#
loop_
_entity.id
_entity.type
_entity.pdbx_description
1 polymer ?
#
loop_
_entity_poly.entity_id
_entity_poly.type
_entity_poly.pdbx_seq_one_letter_code
_entity_poly.pdbx_strand_id
1 'polypeptide(L)'
;MPHRELAPNVLSWASIIDDATADQAIALAKLPFVAPHVALMPDAHFGMGSAVGTVIPTDGAVLPASVGVDIGCFTGDTKVPLLDGHQKTLREMTEEGGTHWVYSLDSERKIVPGRAVGLKTREDAELMRVTVSGGEEIICTPDHEFMLNDGTYREARDLQFNDSLMPLYRKWQTRDGYESASTGKGSARQTHVMVYEALHGAVPDDHVVHHKNHIHFDNRPENLEIMEKGEHSRYHRRVGHSFDNTSPEFQELRMAGIRRRAEDPAKRERMVEVGTKNITAYMEGKPEHFKEAVADNGKRGAPYLTNFNTSPRACDECGEVSENPAALRWHKNREHGTNHKVIRIEHLDERADVYCLQVEEHNNFALAAGVFVHNCGMIAARTHYTAEDLNRIELTELRDQIERAIPLSPGNYNRRVHHDHTRQRVQELENLADRDGVDLSHSPKWREQLGSLGGGNHFIELCLDERDRVWCFLHSGSRGVGNKIARKHIGIARDRSGKGDIELTDPDHAYLREGTPEFDSYLKDLHWAQTFALLNREEMMDRFVGQLARLMGDDAAEIEVERVNTHHNYTEKINLYGSEVWLTRKGAIDATEGRPGLIPGSMGTRSYVTRGKGNEDALYSAPHGAGRTMSRRQAKKQFTAEDLDARMTGIVYRPGKEWVDEIPDAYKPIDQVMEDASDLVEVVHELRQVLNIKGT
;
A
#
# COMPACT_ATOMS: atom_id res chain seq x y z
N MET A 1 24.01 14.85 34.07
CA MET A 1 23.57 13.49 33.68
C MET A 1 24.03 13.28 32.24
N PRO A 2 23.95 12.08 31.63
CA PRO A 2 24.25 11.93 30.20
C PRO A 2 23.36 12.82 29.32
N HIS A 3 22.09 13.00 29.72
CA HIS A 3 21.21 14.04 29.19
C HIS A 3 21.40 15.41 29.88
N ARG A 4 20.93 16.44 29.18
CA ARG A 4 20.62 17.79 29.68
C ARG A 4 19.11 18.02 29.75
N GLU A 5 18.65 18.72 30.79
CA GLU A 5 17.30 19.28 30.84
C GLU A 5 17.28 20.58 30.02
N LEU A 6 16.43 20.69 29.00
CA LEU A 6 16.29 21.91 28.18
C LEU A 6 15.23 22.87 28.73
N ALA A 7 14.19 22.30 29.33
CA ALA A 7 13.12 22.95 30.05
C ALA A 7 12.49 21.92 31.01
N PRO A 8 11.66 22.33 31.98
CA PRO A 8 10.87 21.39 32.77
C PRO A 8 10.14 20.39 31.87
N ASN A 9 10.28 19.11 32.18
CA ASN A 9 9.74 17.98 31.41
C ASN A 9 10.31 17.83 29.98
N VAL A 10 11.52 18.32 29.68
CA VAL A 10 12.27 18.04 28.44
C VAL A 10 13.71 17.62 28.73
N LEU A 11 14.00 16.33 28.55
CA LEU A 11 15.36 15.78 28.61
C LEU A 11 15.92 15.60 27.20
N SER A 12 17.22 15.84 27.01
CA SER A 12 17.88 15.70 25.71
C SER A 12 19.29 15.12 25.83
N TRP A 13 19.57 14.07 25.06
CA TRP A 13 20.89 13.48 24.91
C TRP A 13 21.69 14.13 23.78
N ALA A 14 21.05 14.86 22.86
CA ALA A 14 21.73 15.55 21.77
C ALA A 14 22.68 16.63 22.30
N SER A 15 23.98 16.47 22.08
CA SER A 15 24.97 17.53 22.21
C SER A 15 24.75 18.61 21.14
N ILE A 16 24.53 18.19 19.90
CA ILE A 16 24.23 19.02 18.73
C ILE A 16 22.70 19.14 18.57
N ILE A 17 22.13 20.30 18.89
CA ILE A 17 20.73 20.64 18.61
C ILE A 17 20.63 22.13 18.25
N ASP A 18 19.66 22.50 17.42
CA ASP A 18 19.30 23.89 17.15
C ASP A 18 18.09 24.35 17.98
N ASP A 19 17.95 25.67 18.11
CA ASP A 19 16.91 26.29 18.95
C ASP A 19 15.49 25.94 18.47
N ALA A 20 15.23 25.81 17.16
CA ALA A 20 13.90 25.52 16.64
C ALA A 20 13.48 24.05 16.92
N THR A 21 14.43 23.11 16.84
CA THR A 21 14.23 21.73 17.27
C THR A 21 13.94 21.65 18.78
N ALA A 22 14.68 22.42 19.60
CA ALA A 22 14.43 22.48 21.05
C ALA A 22 13.06 23.10 21.36
N ASP A 23 12.71 24.22 20.72
CA ASP A 23 11.42 24.90 20.90
C ASP A 23 10.22 24.02 20.53
N GLN A 24 10.31 23.17 19.49
CA GLN A 24 9.27 22.19 19.18
C GLN A 24 9.02 21.25 20.38
N ALA A 25 10.07 20.66 20.96
CA ALA A 25 9.93 19.76 22.11
C ALA A 25 9.44 20.49 23.37
N ILE A 26 9.92 21.71 23.61
CA ILE A 26 9.52 22.56 24.75
C ILE A 26 8.07 23.05 24.61
N ALA A 27 7.57 23.25 23.39
CA ALA A 27 6.17 23.54 23.14
C ALA A 27 5.28 22.29 23.32
N LEU A 28 5.79 21.10 23.00
CA LEU A 28 5.04 19.84 23.10
C LEU A 28 4.96 19.34 24.56
N ALA A 29 6.04 19.47 25.35
CA ALA A 29 6.07 19.09 26.77
C ALA A 29 5.17 19.95 27.69
N LYS A 30 4.60 21.06 27.18
CA LYS A 30 3.63 21.90 27.91
C LYS A 30 2.20 21.34 27.86
N LEU A 31 1.93 20.34 27.03
CA LEU A 31 0.62 19.72 26.93
C LEU A 31 0.33 18.93 28.23
N PRO A 32 -0.83 19.13 28.89
CA PRO A 32 -1.07 18.66 30.25
C PRO A 32 -1.25 17.14 30.39
N PHE A 33 -1.21 16.42 29.27
CA PHE A 33 -1.26 14.95 29.19
C PHE A 33 0.08 14.32 28.79
N VAL A 34 1.13 15.12 28.55
CA VAL A 34 2.50 14.62 28.28
C VAL A 34 3.22 14.42 29.61
N ALA A 35 3.48 13.17 29.98
CA ALA A 35 4.03 12.80 31.28
C ALA A 35 4.77 11.45 31.21
N PRO A 36 5.93 11.28 31.88
CA PRO A 36 6.56 12.25 32.78
C PRO A 36 7.26 13.42 32.06
N HIS A 37 7.89 13.18 30.91
CA HIS A 37 8.67 14.17 30.17
C HIS A 37 8.84 13.77 28.70
N VAL A 38 9.17 14.73 27.83
CA VAL A 38 9.63 14.46 26.47
C VAL A 38 11.13 14.12 26.51
N ALA A 39 11.55 13.07 25.80
CA ALA A 39 12.95 12.72 25.63
C ALA A 39 13.40 12.94 24.18
N LEU A 40 14.47 13.71 24.00
CA LEU A 40 15.10 13.99 22.72
C LEU A 40 16.38 13.16 22.56
N MET A 41 16.37 12.29 21.56
CA MET A 41 17.48 11.42 21.18
C MET A 41 18.62 12.24 20.53
N PRO A 42 19.87 11.72 20.48
CA PRO A 42 21.00 12.45 19.93
C PRO A 42 20.88 12.94 18.49
N ASP A 43 20.06 12.27 17.69
CA ASP A 43 19.77 12.62 16.28
C ASP A 43 18.68 13.68 16.12
N ALA A 44 18.18 14.24 17.22
CA ALA A 44 17.06 15.18 17.22
C ALA A 44 17.23 16.36 16.26
N HIS A 45 16.26 16.59 15.37
CA HIS A 45 16.26 17.67 14.39
C HIS A 45 14.85 18.06 13.93
N PHE A 46 14.69 19.31 13.49
CA PHE A 46 13.40 19.93 13.17
C PHE A 46 12.58 19.12 12.17
N GLY A 47 11.30 18.92 12.47
CA GLY A 47 10.40 18.08 11.68
C GLY A 47 8.98 18.63 11.58
N MET A 48 8.24 18.22 10.54
CA MET A 48 6.82 18.50 10.41
C MET A 48 6.03 17.71 11.46
N GLY A 49 5.05 18.30 12.14
CA GLY A 49 4.34 17.68 13.27
C GLY A 49 5.04 17.84 14.63
N SER A 50 6.36 17.69 14.64
CA SER A 50 7.26 17.74 15.81
C SER A 50 8.67 17.33 15.34
N ALA A 51 9.69 17.60 16.16
CA ALA A 51 11.07 17.20 15.86
C ALA A 51 11.20 15.67 15.63
N VAL A 52 11.98 15.28 14.64
CA VAL A 52 12.47 13.90 14.49
C VAL A 52 13.54 13.66 15.57
N GLY A 53 13.67 12.43 16.07
CA GLY A 53 14.48 12.11 17.25
C GLY A 53 13.75 12.40 18.57
N THR A 54 12.41 12.41 18.58
CA THR A 54 11.59 12.73 19.75
C THR A 54 10.80 11.52 20.24
N VAL A 55 10.78 11.36 21.57
CA VAL A 55 10.02 10.34 22.28
C VAL A 55 9.05 11.04 23.24
N ILE A 56 7.77 10.71 23.13
CA ILE A 56 6.66 11.43 23.72
C ILE A 56 5.75 10.43 24.46
N PRO A 57 5.76 10.40 25.80
CA PRO A 57 4.83 9.62 26.59
C PRO A 57 3.56 10.44 26.87
N THR A 58 2.39 9.86 26.65
CA THR A 58 1.11 10.52 26.88
C THR A 58 0.13 9.68 27.71
N ASP A 59 -0.38 10.27 28.80
CA ASP A 59 -1.44 9.72 29.63
C ASP A 59 -2.80 9.98 28.96
N GLY A 60 -3.54 8.91 28.65
CA GLY A 60 -4.88 8.99 28.07
C GLY A 60 -5.00 9.80 26.77
N ALA A 61 -3.93 9.93 25.98
CA ALA A 61 -3.89 10.70 24.75
C ALA A 61 -2.82 10.21 23.76
N VAL A 62 -2.88 10.66 22.51
CA VAL A 62 -1.88 10.41 21.42
C VAL A 62 -1.87 11.58 20.44
N LEU A 63 -0.73 11.84 19.79
CA LEU A 63 -0.57 12.94 18.81
C LEU A 63 -0.23 12.40 17.41
N PRO A 64 -1.21 12.24 16.51
CA PRO A 64 -0.96 11.67 15.18
C PRO A 64 0.07 12.41 14.32
N ALA A 65 0.18 13.74 14.46
CA ALA A 65 1.20 14.54 13.78
C ALA A 65 2.62 14.19 14.20
N SER A 66 2.78 13.65 15.40
CA SER A 66 4.08 13.23 15.89
C SER A 66 4.59 11.95 15.25
N VAL A 67 3.85 11.23 14.40
CA VAL A 67 4.39 10.00 13.76
C VAL A 67 5.00 10.22 12.35
N GLY A 68 4.52 11.14 11.51
CA GLY A 68 5.20 11.47 10.23
C GLY A 68 4.28 11.83 9.04
N VAL A 69 4.84 12.37 7.93
CA VAL A 69 4.05 13.19 6.98
C VAL A 69 4.28 13.03 5.43
N ASP A 70 4.75 11.88 4.88
CA ASP A 70 5.25 11.76 3.47
C ASP A 70 4.46 10.91 2.38
N ILE A 71 3.13 11.05 2.18
CA ILE A 71 2.28 10.01 1.47
C ILE A 71 0.92 10.48 0.79
N GLY A 72 0.59 10.28 -0.52
CA GLY A 72 -0.58 10.88 -1.27
C GLY A 72 -1.89 10.09 -1.58
N CYS A 73 -3.06 10.74 -1.84
CA CYS A 73 -4.49 10.33 -1.52
C CYS A 73 -5.58 10.50 -2.65
N PHE A 74 -6.89 10.20 -2.47
CA PHE A 74 -8.03 10.37 -3.46
C PHE A 74 -9.17 11.27 -2.98
N THR A 75 -10.05 11.80 -3.83
CA THR A 75 -11.31 12.46 -3.38
C THR A 75 -12.37 11.46 -2.91
N GLY A 76 -13.26 11.91 -2.01
CA GLY A 76 -14.25 11.07 -1.33
C GLY A 76 -15.33 10.42 -2.19
N ASP A 77 -15.62 10.99 -3.35
CA ASP A 77 -16.60 10.50 -4.34
C ASP A 77 -16.07 9.35 -5.22
N THR A 78 -14.76 9.07 -5.16
CA THR A 78 -14.13 7.90 -5.78
C THR A 78 -14.79 6.60 -5.30
N LYS A 79 -14.98 5.61 -6.18
CA LYS A 79 -15.75 4.38 -5.89
C LYS A 79 -14.90 3.10 -5.86
N VAL A 80 -15.37 2.09 -5.13
CA VAL A 80 -14.76 0.77 -4.91
C VAL A 80 -15.81 -0.36 -5.07
N PRO A 81 -15.49 -1.47 -5.74
CA PRO A 81 -16.32 -2.67 -5.80
C PRO A 81 -16.05 -3.63 -4.62
N LEU A 82 -17.10 -4.28 -4.13
CA LEU A 82 -17.06 -5.21 -2.99
C LEU A 82 -17.38 -6.66 -3.39
N LEU A 83 -16.90 -7.63 -2.59
CA LEU A 83 -17.12 -9.07 -2.83
C LEU A 83 -18.55 -9.55 -2.54
N ASP A 84 -19.34 -8.76 -1.83
CA ASP A 84 -20.77 -8.98 -1.57
C ASP A 84 -21.69 -8.57 -2.76
N GLY A 85 -21.08 -8.13 -3.87
CA GLY A 85 -21.76 -7.68 -5.09
C GLY A 85 -21.94 -6.17 -5.21
N HIS A 86 -21.80 -5.39 -4.14
CA HIS A 86 -22.06 -3.94 -4.15
C HIS A 86 -20.88 -3.10 -4.69
N GLN A 87 -21.10 -1.79 -4.74
CA GLN A 87 -20.07 -0.75 -4.89
C GLN A 87 -20.38 0.38 -3.91
N LYS A 88 -19.35 1.01 -3.34
CA LYS A 88 -19.48 2.17 -2.44
C LYS A 88 -18.40 3.21 -2.74
N THR A 89 -18.61 4.45 -2.34
CA THR A 89 -17.60 5.52 -2.37
C THR A 89 -16.62 5.40 -1.20
N LEU A 90 -15.43 6.01 -1.32
CA LEU A 90 -14.45 6.05 -0.23
C LEU A 90 -15.02 6.78 0.97
N ARG A 91 -15.86 7.80 0.70
CA ARG A 91 -16.69 8.51 1.67
C ARG A 91 -17.66 7.57 2.38
N GLU A 92 -18.54 6.86 1.65
CA GLU A 92 -19.53 5.95 2.24
C GLU A 92 -18.84 4.90 3.13
N MET A 93 -17.78 4.25 2.65
CA MET A 93 -17.05 3.25 3.43
C MET A 93 -16.33 3.86 4.67
N THR A 94 -15.90 5.12 4.61
CA THR A 94 -15.37 5.88 5.77
C THR A 94 -16.45 6.23 6.79
N GLU A 95 -17.63 6.62 6.31
CA GLU A 95 -18.73 7.10 7.14
C GLU A 95 -19.54 5.93 7.75
N GLU A 96 -19.53 4.75 7.12
CA GLU A 96 -20.05 3.50 7.68
C GLU A 96 -19.07 2.85 8.67
N GLY A 97 -17.77 2.87 8.36
CA GLY A 97 -16.74 2.17 9.12
C GLY A 97 -16.92 0.65 9.14
N GLY A 98 -16.07 -0.05 9.90
CA GLY A 98 -16.07 -1.53 9.94
C GLY A 98 -15.68 -2.18 8.60
N THR A 99 -15.38 -3.47 8.63
CA THR A 99 -14.47 -4.07 7.65
C THR A 99 -15.14 -4.68 6.40
N HIS A 100 -14.84 -4.15 5.21
CA HIS A 100 -15.45 -4.50 3.92
C HIS A 100 -14.54 -5.36 3.02
N TRP A 101 -14.96 -6.55 2.58
CA TRP A 101 -14.20 -7.33 1.59
C TRP A 101 -14.11 -6.63 0.21
N VAL A 102 -12.90 -6.22 -0.22
CA VAL A 102 -12.61 -5.55 -1.50
C VAL A 102 -11.85 -6.44 -2.49
N TYR A 103 -11.92 -6.07 -3.78
CA TYR A 103 -11.12 -6.71 -4.83
C TYR A 103 -9.65 -6.32 -4.76
N SER A 104 -8.78 -7.32 -4.85
CA SER A 104 -7.40 -7.31 -4.41
C SER A 104 -6.56 -8.24 -5.33
N LEU A 105 -5.27 -8.02 -5.59
CA LEU A 105 -4.46 -8.73 -6.61
C LEU A 105 -3.08 -9.21 -6.15
N ASP A 106 -2.94 -10.46 -5.68
CA ASP A 106 -1.74 -11.06 -5.05
C ASP A 106 -0.38 -10.78 -5.74
N SER A 107 0.69 -11.24 -5.11
CA SER A 107 2.04 -11.25 -5.67
C SER A 107 2.13 -11.69 -7.16
N GLU A 108 1.41 -12.73 -7.56
CA GLU A 108 1.38 -13.21 -8.94
C GLU A 108 0.45 -12.38 -9.85
N ARG A 109 -0.40 -11.56 -9.23
CA ARG A 109 -1.54 -10.74 -9.69
C ARG A 109 -2.79 -11.56 -10.04
N LYS A 110 -3.06 -12.59 -9.25
CA LYS A 110 -4.37 -13.27 -9.13
C LYS A 110 -5.31 -12.45 -8.25
N ILE A 111 -6.62 -12.46 -8.55
CA ILE A 111 -7.60 -11.78 -7.69
C ILE A 111 -7.79 -12.58 -6.39
N VAL A 112 -7.59 -11.92 -5.26
CA VAL A 112 -7.69 -12.43 -3.88
C VAL A 112 -8.56 -11.49 -3.02
N PRO A 113 -9.04 -11.93 -1.84
CA PRO A 113 -9.94 -11.17 -0.99
C PRO A 113 -9.22 -10.50 0.20
N GLY A 114 -9.26 -9.17 0.35
CA GLY A 114 -8.83 -8.51 1.62
C GLY A 114 -9.93 -7.60 2.17
N ARG A 115 -10.11 -7.45 3.50
CA ARG A 115 -11.14 -6.56 4.08
C ARG A 115 -10.64 -5.13 4.35
N ALA A 116 -11.57 -4.20 4.36
CA ALA A 116 -11.30 -2.80 4.26
C ALA A 116 -12.30 -1.98 5.11
N VAL A 117 -11.90 -1.42 6.25
CA VAL A 117 -12.59 -0.27 6.89
C VAL A 117 -12.71 0.99 5.99
N GLY A 118 -12.48 2.21 6.48
CA GLY A 118 -12.67 3.47 5.77
C GLY A 118 -12.08 4.71 6.42
N LEU A 119 -11.22 5.46 5.72
CA LEU A 119 -10.61 6.65 6.32
C LEU A 119 -10.31 7.89 5.43
N LYS A 120 -10.66 9.05 5.97
CA LYS A 120 -10.41 10.41 5.46
C LYS A 120 -8.96 10.86 5.70
N THR A 121 -8.07 10.76 4.71
CA THR A 121 -6.60 10.97 4.86
C THR A 121 -6.06 12.37 4.86
N ARG A 122 -6.67 13.37 4.24
CA ARG A 122 -6.21 14.75 4.37
C ARG A 122 -7.41 15.65 4.24
N GLU A 123 -7.27 16.85 4.79
CA GLU A 123 -8.20 17.95 4.60
C GLU A 123 -7.53 18.98 3.69
N ASP A 124 -8.33 19.64 2.84
CA ASP A 124 -7.86 20.65 1.89
C ASP A 124 -6.57 20.23 1.13
N ALA A 125 -6.58 19.07 0.47
CA ALA A 125 -5.43 18.61 -0.30
C ALA A 125 -5.40 19.22 -1.71
N GLU A 126 -4.18 19.41 -2.25
CA GLU A 126 -3.97 19.65 -3.67
C GLU A 126 -4.43 18.44 -4.50
N LEU A 127 -5.12 18.70 -5.62
CA LEU A 127 -5.76 17.68 -6.43
C LEU A 127 -5.26 17.63 -7.88
N MET A 128 -5.49 16.47 -8.48
CA MET A 128 -5.18 16.10 -9.84
C MET A 128 -6.21 15.09 -10.36
N ARG A 129 -6.83 15.38 -11.51
CA ARG A 129 -7.72 14.47 -12.25
C ARG A 129 -6.89 13.54 -13.13
N VAL A 130 -7.21 12.25 -13.09
CA VAL A 130 -6.77 11.22 -14.04
C VAL A 130 -8.01 10.62 -14.69
N THR A 131 -8.21 10.85 -15.99
CA THR A 131 -9.34 10.28 -16.75
C THR A 131 -8.92 8.97 -17.42
N VAL A 132 -9.76 7.94 -17.34
CA VAL A 132 -9.51 6.60 -17.92
C VAL A 132 -10.42 6.27 -19.10
N SER A 133 -10.07 5.24 -19.87
CA SER A 133 -10.70 4.89 -21.16
C SER A 133 -12.14 4.41 -21.11
N GLY A 134 -12.71 4.09 -19.94
CA GLY A 134 -14.16 3.89 -19.80
C GLY A 134 -14.96 5.21 -19.75
N GLY A 135 -14.28 6.34 -19.59
CA GLY A 135 -14.86 7.67 -19.40
C GLY A 135 -14.88 8.15 -17.95
N GLU A 136 -14.50 7.31 -16.99
CA GLU A 136 -14.44 7.66 -15.58
C GLU A 136 -13.25 8.57 -15.24
N GLU A 137 -13.43 9.41 -14.23
CA GLU A 137 -12.42 10.29 -13.67
C GLU A 137 -12.03 9.82 -12.27
N ILE A 138 -10.74 9.91 -11.95
CA ILE A 138 -10.16 9.56 -10.66
C ILE A 138 -9.43 10.81 -10.18
N ILE A 139 -9.92 11.45 -9.11
CA ILE A 139 -9.31 12.68 -8.59
C ILE A 139 -8.49 12.34 -7.35
N CYS A 140 -7.24 12.77 -7.34
CA CYS A 140 -6.20 12.30 -6.42
C CYS A 140 -5.19 13.41 -6.10
N THR A 141 -4.33 13.23 -5.10
CA THR A 141 -3.24 14.18 -4.86
C THR A 141 -2.07 13.90 -5.81
N PRO A 142 -1.23 14.88 -6.17
CA PRO A 142 -0.13 14.68 -7.13
C PRO A 142 0.84 13.57 -6.74
N ASP A 143 1.01 13.36 -5.42
CA ASP A 143 1.82 12.32 -4.79
C ASP A 143 1.07 10.98 -4.57
N HIS A 144 -0.11 10.81 -5.18
CA HIS A 144 -0.76 9.51 -5.25
C HIS A 144 -0.16 8.67 -6.36
N GLU A 145 0.28 7.47 -6.03
CA GLU A 145 0.90 6.56 -6.97
C GLU A 145 -0.07 5.56 -7.62
N PHE A 146 -0.08 5.36 -8.96
CA PHE A 146 -0.94 4.46 -9.80
C PHE A 146 -0.32 3.18 -10.42
N MET A 147 -1.12 2.12 -10.60
CA MET A 147 -0.72 0.78 -11.09
C MET A 147 -0.87 0.58 -12.57
N LEU A 148 0.21 0.14 -13.22
CA LEU A 148 0.33 -0.24 -14.61
C LEU A 148 0.15 -1.76 -14.80
N ASN A 149 -0.30 -2.15 -15.99
CA ASN A 149 -0.72 -3.50 -16.38
C ASN A 149 0.44 -4.52 -16.39
N ASP A 150 1.71 -4.09 -16.40
CA ASP A 150 2.83 -5.01 -16.21
C ASP A 150 2.97 -5.44 -14.73
N GLY A 151 2.67 -4.54 -13.80
CA GLY A 151 2.89 -4.62 -12.36
C GLY A 151 3.74 -3.45 -11.83
N THR A 152 4.35 -2.65 -12.71
CA THR A 152 4.96 -1.35 -12.37
C THR A 152 3.93 -0.23 -12.36
N TYR A 153 4.42 1.01 -12.29
CA TYR A 153 3.86 1.98 -11.39
C TYR A 153 4.30 3.42 -11.76
N ARG A 154 3.62 4.43 -11.19
CA ARG A 154 3.96 5.86 -11.34
C ARG A 154 3.34 6.71 -10.22
N GLU A 155 3.79 7.94 -9.97
CA GLU A 155 3.02 9.00 -9.28
C GLU A 155 1.99 9.62 -10.25
N ALA A 156 0.90 10.19 -9.72
CA ALA A 156 -0.20 10.74 -10.52
C ALA A 156 0.29 11.87 -11.43
N ARG A 157 1.12 12.75 -10.88
CA ARG A 157 1.77 13.86 -11.62
C ARG A 157 2.69 13.40 -12.75
N ASP A 158 3.16 12.15 -12.66
CA ASP A 158 4.13 11.57 -13.59
C ASP A 158 3.44 10.65 -14.63
N LEU A 159 2.14 10.35 -14.47
CA LEU A 159 1.35 9.58 -15.45
C LEU A 159 1.29 10.26 -16.82
N GLN A 160 1.26 9.44 -17.87
CA GLN A 160 1.29 9.86 -19.27
C GLN A 160 0.06 9.36 -20.04
N PHE A 161 -0.27 10.03 -21.15
CA PHE A 161 -1.30 9.57 -22.06
C PHE A 161 -1.01 8.15 -22.58
N ASN A 162 -2.05 7.30 -22.61
CA ASN A 162 -2.00 5.88 -22.97
C ASN A 162 -1.19 4.99 -22.00
N ASP A 163 -0.78 5.48 -20.82
CA ASP A 163 -0.35 4.60 -19.72
C ASP A 163 -1.45 3.57 -19.47
N SER A 164 -1.05 2.31 -19.41
CA SER A 164 -1.99 1.18 -19.35
C SER A 164 -2.03 0.69 -17.92
N LEU A 165 -3.10 1.05 -17.19
CA LEU A 165 -3.29 0.70 -15.79
C LEU A 165 -3.63 -0.79 -15.62
N MET A 166 -3.50 -1.35 -14.41
CA MET A 166 -3.89 -2.75 -14.15
C MET A 166 -5.41 -2.88 -14.07
N PRO A 167 -6.06 -3.71 -14.91
CA PRO A 167 -7.52 -3.76 -14.99
C PRO A 167 -8.16 -4.76 -14.02
N LEU A 168 -9.36 -4.44 -13.54
CA LEU A 168 -10.33 -5.37 -12.96
C LEU A 168 -11.53 -5.54 -13.90
N TYR A 169 -11.69 -6.72 -14.49
CA TYR A 169 -12.87 -7.06 -15.30
C TYR A 169 -13.82 -7.97 -14.52
N ARG A 170 -15.09 -7.57 -14.41
CA ARG A 170 -16.17 -8.29 -13.71
C ARG A 170 -17.26 -8.73 -14.69
N LYS A 171 -17.76 -9.96 -14.58
CA LYS A 171 -18.77 -10.52 -15.50
C LYS A 171 -19.70 -11.54 -14.82
N TRP A 172 -20.99 -11.22 -14.83
CA TRP A 172 -22.08 -12.07 -14.33
C TRP A 172 -22.43 -13.22 -15.28
N GLN A 173 -22.64 -14.42 -14.73
CA GLN A 173 -23.10 -15.60 -15.46
C GLN A 173 -24.63 -15.68 -15.47
N THR A 174 -25.24 -15.53 -16.65
CA THR A 174 -26.70 -15.41 -16.82
C THR A 174 -27.49 -16.69 -16.56
N ARG A 175 -26.84 -17.86 -16.54
CA ARG A 175 -27.49 -19.16 -16.29
C ARG A 175 -27.59 -19.49 -14.80
N ASP A 176 -26.52 -19.21 -14.06
CA ASP A 176 -26.29 -19.75 -12.71
C ASP A 176 -26.14 -18.66 -11.63
N GLY A 177 -26.24 -17.38 -11.99
CA GLY A 177 -26.16 -16.24 -11.07
C GLY A 177 -24.73 -15.84 -10.62
N TYR A 178 -23.78 -16.77 -10.67
CA TYR A 178 -22.40 -16.54 -10.19
C TYR A 178 -21.68 -15.37 -10.87
N GLU A 179 -20.86 -14.66 -10.10
CA GLU A 179 -19.87 -13.74 -10.63
C GLU A 179 -18.64 -14.50 -11.18
N SER A 180 -17.98 -13.90 -12.18
CA SER A 180 -16.63 -14.27 -12.59
C SER A 180 -15.77 -13.03 -12.86
N ALA A 181 -14.49 -13.08 -12.51
CA ALA A 181 -13.56 -11.95 -12.59
C ALA A 181 -12.22 -12.31 -13.26
N SER A 182 -11.51 -11.32 -13.82
CA SER A 182 -10.12 -11.46 -14.30
C SER A 182 -9.37 -10.12 -14.40
N THR A 183 -8.04 -10.20 -14.49
CA THR A 183 -7.12 -9.07 -14.78
C THR A 183 -6.82 -8.89 -16.27
N GLY A 184 -7.72 -9.38 -17.13
CA GLY A 184 -7.49 -9.47 -18.58
C GLY A 184 -6.46 -10.53 -19.02
N LYS A 185 -5.67 -11.08 -18.08
CA LYS A 185 -4.74 -12.19 -18.30
C LYS A 185 -5.39 -13.49 -17.77
N GLY A 186 -5.44 -14.52 -18.61
CA GLY A 186 -6.07 -15.81 -18.27
C GLY A 186 -7.58 -15.84 -18.46
N SER A 187 -8.20 -16.98 -18.11
CA SER A 187 -9.64 -17.18 -18.15
C SER A 187 -10.32 -16.58 -16.90
N ALA A 188 -11.54 -16.04 -17.07
CA ALA A 188 -12.33 -15.57 -15.93
C ALA A 188 -12.79 -16.77 -15.08
N ARG A 189 -12.42 -16.77 -13.80
CA ARG A 189 -12.82 -17.80 -12.81
C ARG A 189 -14.01 -17.29 -11.99
N GLN A 190 -14.76 -18.20 -11.35
CA GLN A 190 -15.87 -17.81 -10.47
C GLN A 190 -15.34 -17.24 -9.15
N THR A 191 -15.84 -16.07 -8.75
CA THR A 191 -15.22 -15.28 -7.66
C THR A 191 -15.11 -16.05 -6.35
N HIS A 192 -16.19 -16.68 -5.86
CA HIS A 192 -16.18 -17.51 -4.65
C HIS A 192 -15.10 -18.62 -4.64
N VAL A 193 -14.77 -19.23 -5.78
CA VAL A 193 -13.71 -20.25 -5.85
C VAL A 193 -12.34 -19.61 -5.66
N MET A 194 -12.10 -18.43 -6.26
CA MET A 194 -10.86 -17.68 -6.10
C MET A 194 -10.66 -17.22 -4.64
N VAL A 195 -11.74 -16.76 -4.02
CA VAL A 195 -11.77 -16.30 -2.62
C VAL A 195 -11.43 -17.46 -1.67
N TYR A 196 -12.07 -18.62 -1.82
CA TYR A 196 -11.81 -19.77 -0.95
C TYR A 196 -10.38 -20.29 -1.11
N GLU A 197 -9.87 -20.38 -2.35
CA GLU A 197 -8.52 -20.89 -2.62
C GLU A 197 -7.41 -20.01 -2.05
N ALA A 198 -7.61 -18.69 -1.98
CA ALA A 198 -6.64 -17.75 -1.44
C ALA A 198 -6.37 -17.97 0.06
N LEU A 199 -7.43 -18.18 0.85
CA LEU A 199 -7.35 -18.27 2.32
C LEU A 199 -7.17 -19.69 2.85
N HIS A 200 -7.46 -20.72 2.03
CA HIS A 200 -7.49 -22.12 2.47
C HIS A 200 -6.72 -23.09 1.56
N GLY A 201 -6.08 -22.60 0.49
CA GLY A 201 -5.36 -23.42 -0.48
C GLY A 201 -6.28 -24.14 -1.48
N ALA A 202 -5.67 -25.01 -2.30
CA ALA A 202 -6.36 -25.64 -3.42
C ALA A 202 -7.52 -26.55 -2.97
N VAL A 203 -8.70 -26.35 -3.57
CA VAL A 203 -9.88 -27.21 -3.36
C VAL A 203 -9.60 -28.60 -3.95
N PRO A 204 -9.75 -29.69 -3.17
CA PRO A 204 -9.53 -31.05 -3.67
C PRO A 204 -10.43 -31.45 -4.85
N ASP A 205 -9.94 -32.33 -5.72
CA ASP A 205 -10.65 -32.80 -6.93
C ASP A 205 -11.98 -33.52 -6.66
N ASP A 206 -12.22 -33.97 -5.44
CA ASP A 206 -13.48 -34.56 -4.97
C ASP A 206 -14.40 -33.56 -4.24
N HIS A 207 -13.99 -32.30 -4.07
CA HIS A 207 -14.72 -31.26 -3.33
C HIS A 207 -15.23 -30.10 -4.22
N VAL A 208 -16.18 -29.32 -3.70
CA VAL A 208 -16.68 -28.06 -4.30
C VAL A 208 -16.87 -26.99 -3.22
N VAL A 209 -16.71 -25.72 -3.59
CA VAL A 209 -17.02 -24.57 -2.73
C VAL A 209 -18.53 -24.31 -2.76
N HIS A 210 -19.13 -24.18 -1.57
CA HIS A 210 -20.56 -23.96 -1.35
C HIS A 210 -20.79 -22.60 -0.67
N HIS A 211 -21.93 -21.94 -0.98
CA HIS A 211 -22.37 -20.71 -0.30
C HIS A 211 -23.40 -21.07 0.77
N LYS A 212 -23.06 -20.85 2.04
CA LYS A 212 -23.89 -21.17 3.22
C LYS A 212 -25.27 -20.52 3.16
N ASN A 213 -25.35 -19.29 2.65
CA ASN A 213 -26.61 -18.55 2.46
C ASN A 213 -27.26 -18.72 1.06
N HIS A 214 -26.67 -19.51 0.17
CA HIS A 214 -27.10 -19.71 -1.23
C HIS A 214 -27.15 -18.43 -2.11
N ILE A 215 -26.57 -17.31 -1.67
CA ILE A 215 -26.48 -16.07 -2.46
C ILE A 215 -25.20 -16.11 -3.30
N HIS A 216 -25.33 -16.50 -4.57
CA HIS A 216 -24.23 -16.73 -5.52
C HIS A 216 -23.39 -15.49 -5.90
N PHE A 217 -23.72 -14.32 -5.35
CA PHE A 217 -22.98 -13.07 -5.49
C PHE A 217 -22.38 -12.56 -4.17
N ASP A 218 -22.67 -13.24 -3.04
CA ASP A 218 -22.10 -12.96 -1.74
C ASP A 218 -20.83 -13.81 -1.55
N ASN A 219 -19.74 -13.38 -2.18
CA ASN A 219 -18.48 -14.11 -2.25
C ASN A 219 -17.58 -13.86 -1.02
N ARG A 220 -18.14 -13.48 0.14
CA ARG A 220 -17.36 -13.23 1.35
C ARG A 220 -16.89 -14.54 2.01
N PRO A 221 -15.61 -14.72 2.37
CA PRO A 221 -15.07 -15.90 3.05
C PRO A 221 -15.93 -16.52 4.15
N GLU A 222 -16.54 -15.74 5.03
CA GLU A 222 -17.40 -16.26 6.10
C GLU A 222 -18.61 -17.06 5.56
N ASN A 223 -19.07 -16.75 4.34
CA ASN A 223 -20.16 -17.43 3.64
C ASN A 223 -19.73 -18.71 2.91
N LEU A 224 -18.43 -19.00 2.81
CA LEU A 224 -17.90 -20.09 1.97
C LEU A 224 -17.42 -21.29 2.80
N GLU A 225 -17.55 -22.48 2.23
CA GLU A 225 -17.08 -23.76 2.77
C GLU A 225 -16.82 -24.76 1.65
N ILE A 226 -16.04 -25.82 1.91
CA ILE A 226 -15.96 -26.97 0.99
C ILE A 226 -16.86 -28.12 1.42
N MET A 227 -17.42 -28.81 0.44
CA MET A 227 -18.17 -30.05 0.61
C MET A 227 -17.68 -31.09 -0.40
N GLU A 228 -17.56 -32.36 0.01
CA GLU A 228 -17.36 -33.47 -0.94
C GLU A 228 -18.47 -33.41 -2.01
N LYS A 229 -18.16 -33.63 -3.29
CA LYS A 229 -19.13 -33.62 -4.40
C LYS A 229 -20.30 -34.58 -4.16
N GLY A 230 -20.05 -35.70 -3.50
CA GLY A 230 -21.07 -36.62 -3.01
C GLY A 230 -21.96 -36.00 -1.93
N GLU A 231 -21.38 -35.39 -0.89
CA GLU A 231 -22.03 -34.67 0.22
C GLU A 231 -22.84 -33.47 -0.28
N HIS A 232 -22.25 -32.56 -1.04
CA HIS A 232 -22.90 -31.41 -1.68
C HIS A 232 -24.15 -31.86 -2.45
N SER A 233 -24.01 -32.89 -3.29
CA SER A 233 -25.12 -33.46 -4.03
C SER A 233 -26.15 -34.12 -3.10
N ARG A 234 -25.74 -34.78 -2.01
CA ARG A 234 -26.64 -35.32 -0.96
C ARG A 234 -27.34 -34.21 -0.17
N TYR A 235 -26.69 -33.06 0.01
CA TYR A 235 -27.16 -31.89 0.77
C TYR A 235 -28.23 -31.12 -0.01
N HIS A 236 -27.96 -30.68 -1.25
CA HIS A 236 -28.98 -30.02 -2.08
C HIS A 236 -30.20 -30.93 -2.36
N ARG A 237 -30.03 -32.25 -2.41
CA ARG A 237 -31.15 -33.23 -2.47
C ARG A 237 -31.91 -33.42 -1.14
N ARG A 238 -31.37 -32.93 -0.01
CA ARG A 238 -31.96 -33.03 1.34
C ARG A 238 -32.59 -31.71 1.82
N VAL A 239 -31.93 -30.57 1.59
CA VAL A 239 -32.50 -29.24 1.86
C VAL A 239 -33.37 -28.71 0.71
N GLY A 240 -33.43 -29.41 -0.43
CA GLY A 240 -34.32 -29.09 -1.56
C GLY A 240 -33.91 -27.87 -2.39
N HIS A 241 -32.87 -27.14 -1.99
CA HIS A 241 -32.45 -25.91 -2.65
C HIS A 241 -31.57 -26.17 -3.89
N SER A 242 -32.22 -26.42 -5.01
CA SER A 242 -31.70 -26.09 -6.35
C SER A 242 -32.74 -25.24 -7.09
N PHE A 243 -32.82 -23.94 -6.73
CA PHE A 243 -33.67 -22.90 -7.33
C PHE A 243 -35.17 -23.23 -7.51
N ASP A 244 -36.00 -22.82 -6.54
CA ASP A 244 -37.42 -22.57 -6.84
C ASP A 244 -37.57 -21.21 -7.56
N ASN A 245 -37.45 -21.26 -8.89
CA ASN A 245 -37.70 -20.12 -9.76
C ASN A 245 -39.20 -19.78 -9.92
N THR A 246 -40.11 -20.52 -9.29
CA THR A 246 -41.55 -20.22 -9.21
C THR A 246 -41.96 -19.53 -7.92
N SER A 247 -41.06 -19.46 -6.92
CA SER A 247 -41.31 -18.82 -5.62
C SER A 247 -41.72 -17.34 -5.75
N PRO A 248 -42.66 -16.85 -4.90
CA PRO A 248 -43.12 -15.46 -4.94
C PRO A 248 -41.99 -14.44 -4.77
N GLU A 249 -41.08 -14.66 -3.81
CA GLU A 249 -39.96 -13.75 -3.52
C GLU A 249 -38.99 -13.64 -4.71
N PHE A 250 -38.67 -14.75 -5.39
CA PHE A 250 -37.84 -14.69 -6.60
C PHE A 250 -38.52 -13.89 -7.71
N GLN A 251 -39.83 -14.05 -7.90
CA GLN A 251 -40.57 -13.27 -8.89
C GLN A 251 -40.68 -11.80 -8.49
N GLU A 252 -40.82 -11.48 -7.20
CA GLU A 252 -40.83 -10.10 -6.71
C GLU A 252 -39.48 -9.42 -6.89
N LEU A 253 -38.37 -10.05 -6.46
CA LEU A 253 -37.00 -9.56 -6.66
C LEU A 253 -36.67 -9.38 -8.16
N ARG A 254 -37.08 -10.33 -9.00
CA ARG A 254 -36.96 -10.24 -10.47
C ARG A 254 -37.74 -9.05 -11.03
N MET A 255 -38.98 -8.83 -10.58
CA MET A 255 -39.81 -7.70 -11.02
C MET A 255 -39.34 -6.36 -10.45
N ALA A 256 -38.69 -6.33 -9.29
CA ALA A 256 -38.01 -5.15 -8.75
C ALA A 256 -36.71 -4.83 -9.52
N GLY A 257 -35.98 -5.86 -9.96
CA GLY A 257 -34.82 -5.71 -10.85
C GLY A 257 -35.18 -5.23 -12.26
N ILE A 258 -36.38 -5.57 -12.76
CA ILE A 258 -36.91 -5.04 -14.03
C ILE A 258 -37.38 -3.59 -13.85
N ARG A 259 -38.07 -3.25 -12.74
CA ARG A 259 -38.51 -1.87 -12.44
C ARG A 259 -37.32 -0.89 -12.33
N ARG A 260 -36.27 -1.25 -11.57
CA ARG A 260 -35.01 -0.47 -11.50
C ARG A 260 -34.28 -0.27 -12.83
N ARG A 261 -34.54 -1.10 -13.85
CA ARG A 261 -34.01 -0.90 -15.22
C ARG A 261 -34.89 -0.01 -16.09
N ALA A 262 -36.16 0.20 -15.72
CA ALA A 262 -37.11 1.05 -16.42
C ALA A 262 -37.18 2.48 -15.87
N GLU A 263 -36.69 2.69 -14.64
CA GLU A 263 -36.54 4.02 -14.01
C GLU A 263 -35.41 4.84 -14.67
N ASP A 264 -34.36 4.19 -15.16
CA ASP A 264 -33.30 4.79 -15.98
C ASP A 264 -33.80 5.04 -17.42
N PRO A 265 -33.82 6.30 -17.92
CA PRO A 265 -34.38 6.62 -19.25
C PRO A 265 -33.64 5.94 -20.41
N ALA A 266 -32.31 5.87 -20.37
CA ALA A 266 -31.50 5.31 -21.45
C ALA A 266 -31.59 3.77 -21.47
N LYS A 267 -31.63 3.12 -20.29
CA LYS A 267 -31.89 1.68 -20.18
C LYS A 267 -33.34 1.34 -20.57
N ARG A 268 -34.32 2.20 -20.27
CA ARG A 268 -35.71 2.06 -20.72
C ARG A 268 -35.83 2.18 -22.24
N GLU A 269 -35.21 3.18 -22.85
CA GLU A 269 -35.17 3.33 -24.31
C GLU A 269 -34.49 2.14 -24.98
N ARG A 270 -33.36 1.67 -24.43
CA ARG A 270 -32.69 0.44 -24.87
C ARG A 270 -33.53 -0.82 -24.65
N MET A 271 -34.42 -0.89 -23.66
CA MET A 271 -35.37 -1.99 -23.52
C MET A 271 -36.51 -1.92 -24.56
N VAL A 272 -36.90 -0.72 -25.01
CA VAL A 272 -37.81 -0.57 -26.17
C VAL A 272 -37.10 -0.95 -27.46
N GLU A 273 -35.84 -0.52 -27.66
CA GLU A 273 -35.00 -0.92 -28.79
C GLU A 273 -34.83 -2.45 -28.83
N VAL A 274 -34.38 -3.06 -27.74
CA VAL A 274 -34.18 -4.52 -27.64
C VAL A 274 -35.51 -5.29 -27.68
N GLY A 275 -36.60 -4.77 -27.11
CA GLY A 275 -37.93 -5.38 -27.22
C GLY A 275 -38.42 -5.41 -28.67
N THR A 276 -38.27 -4.29 -29.39
CA THR A 276 -38.57 -4.18 -30.82
C THR A 276 -37.66 -5.12 -31.62
N LYS A 277 -36.36 -5.09 -31.38
CA LYS A 277 -35.33 -5.92 -32.02
C LYS A 277 -35.49 -7.42 -31.75
N ASN A 278 -36.06 -7.80 -30.60
CA ASN A 278 -36.40 -9.19 -30.27
C ASN A 278 -37.68 -9.64 -30.98
N ILE A 279 -38.67 -8.75 -31.14
CA ILE A 279 -39.80 -9.00 -32.04
C ILE A 279 -39.28 -9.16 -33.48
N THR A 280 -38.43 -8.25 -33.97
CA THR A 280 -37.77 -8.37 -35.29
C THR A 280 -36.98 -9.67 -35.42
N ALA A 281 -36.17 -10.05 -34.42
CA ALA A 281 -35.42 -11.30 -34.43
C ALA A 281 -36.33 -12.55 -34.34
N TYR A 282 -37.56 -12.43 -33.82
CA TYR A 282 -38.58 -13.47 -33.91
C TYR A 282 -39.18 -13.56 -35.32
N MET A 283 -39.39 -12.41 -35.99
CA MET A 283 -39.76 -12.34 -37.41
C MET A 283 -38.68 -12.99 -38.31
N GLU A 284 -37.40 -12.76 -37.99
CA GLU A 284 -36.24 -13.28 -38.72
C GLU A 284 -35.92 -14.75 -38.40
N GLY A 285 -36.04 -15.15 -37.14
CA GLY A 285 -35.53 -16.42 -36.61
C GLY A 285 -36.52 -17.59 -36.62
N LYS A 286 -37.83 -17.32 -36.72
CA LYS A 286 -38.86 -18.33 -37.01
C LYS A 286 -39.59 -18.02 -38.32
N PRO A 287 -38.89 -17.75 -39.43
CA PRO A 287 -39.44 -17.00 -40.55
C PRO A 287 -40.63 -17.70 -41.20
N GLU A 288 -40.66 -19.04 -41.27
CA GLU A 288 -41.81 -19.75 -41.85
C GLU A 288 -42.98 -19.93 -40.87
N HIS A 289 -42.78 -20.23 -39.58
CA HIS A 289 -43.88 -20.14 -38.58
C HIS A 289 -44.38 -18.70 -38.41
N PHE A 290 -43.55 -17.71 -38.75
CA PHE A 290 -43.91 -16.30 -38.84
C PHE A 290 -44.64 -15.97 -40.16
N LYS A 291 -44.31 -16.59 -41.30
CA LYS A 291 -45.00 -16.43 -42.60
C LYS A 291 -46.27 -17.27 -42.77
N GLU A 292 -46.36 -18.39 -42.08
CA GLU A 292 -47.63 -19.08 -41.81
C GLU A 292 -48.56 -18.16 -40.98
N ALA A 293 -48.05 -17.02 -40.48
CA ALA A 293 -48.81 -15.83 -40.06
C ALA A 293 -48.65 -14.56 -40.96
N VAL A 294 -47.61 -14.42 -41.82
CA VAL A 294 -47.35 -13.28 -42.76
C VAL A 294 -46.58 -13.63 -44.08
N ALA A 295 -47.10 -14.54 -44.91
CA ALA A 295 -46.41 -15.11 -46.09
C ALA A 295 -46.02 -14.08 -47.18
N ASP A 296 -44.94 -14.23 -47.98
CA ASP A 296 -43.83 -15.21 -48.07
C ASP A 296 -42.57 -14.44 -48.55
N ASN A 297 -41.35 -14.90 -48.20
CA ASN A 297 -40.11 -14.78 -48.98
C ASN A 297 -38.89 -15.35 -48.21
N GLY A 298 -38.53 -16.63 -48.41
CA GLY A 298 -37.38 -17.26 -47.74
C GLY A 298 -35.99 -16.99 -48.33
N LYS A 299 -35.89 -16.47 -49.56
CA LYS A 299 -34.72 -16.70 -50.45
C LYS A 299 -33.66 -15.59 -50.53
N ARG A 300 -33.66 -14.62 -49.61
CA ARG A 300 -32.68 -13.50 -49.58
C ARG A 300 -31.84 -13.37 -48.30
N GLY A 301 -32.21 -14.01 -47.20
CA GLY A 301 -31.61 -13.76 -45.88
C GLY A 301 -30.16 -14.27 -45.71
N ALA A 302 -29.85 -15.48 -46.18
CA ALA A 302 -28.55 -16.10 -45.89
C ALA A 302 -27.32 -15.33 -46.44
N PRO A 303 -27.29 -14.86 -47.71
CA PRO A 303 -26.17 -14.05 -48.21
C PRO A 303 -26.04 -12.71 -47.48
N TYR A 304 -27.16 -12.12 -47.06
CA TYR A 304 -27.17 -10.88 -46.27
C TYR A 304 -26.56 -11.09 -44.88
N LEU A 305 -26.95 -12.17 -44.18
CA LEU A 305 -26.39 -12.52 -42.86
C LEU A 305 -24.91 -12.88 -42.92
N THR A 306 -24.45 -13.58 -43.97
CA THR A 306 -23.02 -13.83 -44.18
C THR A 306 -22.26 -12.52 -44.37
N ASN A 307 -22.67 -11.69 -45.35
CA ASN A 307 -22.01 -10.39 -45.58
C ASN A 307 -22.10 -9.46 -44.37
N PHE A 308 -23.20 -9.47 -43.61
CA PHE A 308 -23.32 -8.70 -42.37
C PHE A 308 -22.28 -9.14 -41.33
N ASN A 309 -21.99 -10.44 -41.25
CA ASN A 309 -21.03 -11.05 -40.30
C ASN A 309 -19.58 -11.13 -40.80
N THR A 310 -19.30 -10.79 -42.06
CA THR A 310 -17.94 -10.79 -42.65
C THR A 310 -17.55 -9.44 -43.28
N SER A 311 -18.34 -8.38 -43.08
CA SER A 311 -18.04 -7.03 -43.60
C SER A 311 -17.15 -6.24 -42.65
N PRO A 312 -16.09 -5.57 -43.15
CA PRO A 312 -15.31 -4.64 -42.35
C PRO A 312 -16.16 -3.49 -41.83
N ARG A 313 -15.85 -3.02 -40.63
CA ARG A 313 -16.53 -1.89 -39.97
C ARG A 313 -15.52 -1.04 -39.23
N ALA A 314 -15.61 0.27 -39.46
CA ALA A 314 -14.92 1.26 -38.63
C ALA A 314 -15.45 1.18 -37.19
N CYS A 315 -14.55 1.37 -36.23
CA CYS A 315 -14.93 1.75 -34.88
C CYS A 315 -15.51 3.17 -34.91
N ASP A 316 -16.69 3.33 -34.33
CA ASP A 316 -17.38 4.60 -34.09
C ASP A 316 -16.67 5.46 -33.02
N GLU A 317 -15.78 4.88 -32.22
CA GLU A 317 -15.02 5.58 -31.16
C GLU A 317 -13.63 6.07 -31.61
N CYS A 318 -12.94 5.35 -32.52
CA CYS A 318 -11.58 5.70 -32.96
C CYS A 318 -11.33 5.71 -34.48
N GLY A 319 -12.30 5.27 -35.29
CA GLY A 319 -12.18 5.16 -36.74
C GLY A 319 -11.45 3.93 -37.29
N GLU A 320 -10.78 3.11 -36.45
CA GLU A 320 -10.02 1.94 -36.92
C GLU A 320 -10.95 0.90 -37.57
N VAL A 321 -10.58 0.41 -38.77
CA VAL A 321 -11.42 -0.49 -39.56
C VAL A 321 -11.09 -1.95 -39.25
N SER A 322 -11.90 -2.56 -38.39
CA SER A 322 -11.84 -4.00 -38.11
C SER A 322 -12.47 -4.83 -39.24
N GLU A 323 -11.83 -5.93 -39.62
CA GLU A 323 -12.17 -6.72 -40.83
C GLU A 323 -13.57 -7.37 -40.85
N ASN A 324 -14.18 -7.58 -39.69
CA ASN A 324 -15.53 -8.16 -39.55
C ASN A 324 -16.15 -7.74 -38.20
N PRO A 325 -17.46 -7.93 -37.94
CA PRO A 325 -18.09 -7.45 -36.70
C PRO A 325 -17.65 -8.21 -35.45
N ALA A 326 -17.16 -9.45 -35.56
CA ALA A 326 -16.57 -10.16 -34.43
C ALA A 326 -15.20 -9.57 -34.09
N ALA A 327 -14.37 -9.29 -35.11
CA ALA A 327 -13.14 -8.53 -34.96
C ALA A 327 -13.41 -7.13 -34.40
N LEU A 328 -14.42 -6.39 -34.88
CA LEU A 328 -14.80 -5.09 -34.32
C LEU A 328 -15.25 -5.22 -32.87
N ARG A 329 -16.00 -6.27 -32.52
CA ARG A 329 -16.39 -6.55 -31.13
C ARG A 329 -15.18 -6.88 -30.25
N TRP A 330 -14.15 -7.54 -30.79
CA TRP A 330 -12.90 -7.81 -30.05
C TRP A 330 -11.99 -6.58 -29.94
N HIS A 331 -11.82 -5.81 -31.02
CA HIS A 331 -11.13 -4.51 -31.03
C HIS A 331 -11.81 -3.55 -30.06
N LYS A 332 -13.13 -3.37 -30.13
CA LYS A 332 -13.90 -2.65 -29.11
C LYS A 332 -13.62 -3.23 -27.73
N ASN A 333 -13.83 -4.51 -27.48
CA ASN A 333 -13.55 -5.14 -26.18
C ASN A 333 -12.06 -5.15 -25.72
N ARG A 334 -11.11 -4.62 -26.51
CA ARG A 334 -9.67 -4.62 -26.19
C ARG A 334 -9.04 -3.23 -26.14
N GLU A 335 -9.51 -2.31 -26.98
CA GLU A 335 -9.00 -0.93 -27.09
C GLU A 335 -9.97 0.11 -26.49
N HIS A 336 -11.26 -0.22 -26.33
CA HIS A 336 -12.33 0.74 -25.96
C HIS A 336 -13.19 0.29 -24.77
N GLY A 337 -13.66 -0.95 -24.76
CA GLY A 337 -14.39 -1.60 -23.67
C GLY A 337 -13.49 -2.10 -22.53
N THR A 338 -12.27 -1.58 -22.44
CA THR A 338 -11.27 -1.91 -21.41
C THR A 338 -10.97 -0.67 -20.58
N ASN A 339 -11.64 -0.54 -19.43
CA ASN A 339 -11.48 0.62 -18.57
C ASN A 339 -10.16 0.56 -17.79
N HIS A 340 -9.08 1.06 -18.41
CA HIS A 340 -7.72 1.03 -17.83
C HIS A 340 -6.66 1.89 -18.53
N LYS A 341 -6.90 2.51 -19.70
CA LYS A 341 -5.89 3.41 -20.31
C LYS A 341 -6.06 4.83 -19.75
N VAL A 342 -4.98 5.50 -19.41
CA VAL A 342 -5.02 6.94 -19.06
C VAL A 342 -5.24 7.75 -20.33
N ILE A 343 -6.27 8.60 -20.32
CA ILE A 343 -6.68 9.47 -21.44
C ILE A 343 -6.38 10.95 -21.16
N ARG A 344 -6.30 11.34 -19.89
CA ARG A 344 -6.02 12.73 -19.47
C ARG A 344 -5.41 12.77 -18.07
N ILE A 345 -4.52 13.72 -17.82
CA ILE A 345 -4.00 14.09 -16.49
C ILE A 345 -4.08 15.61 -16.37
N GLU A 346 -4.63 16.13 -15.27
CA GLU A 346 -4.77 17.58 -15.03
C GLU A 346 -4.57 17.91 -13.55
N HIS A 347 -3.69 18.87 -13.20
CA HIS A 347 -3.81 19.53 -11.89
C HIS A 347 -5.15 20.27 -11.81
N LEU A 348 -5.73 20.35 -10.62
CA LEU A 348 -6.95 21.11 -10.36
C LEU A 348 -6.65 22.27 -9.41
N ASP A 349 -7.22 23.44 -9.69
CA ASP A 349 -7.16 24.60 -8.80
C ASP A 349 -8.05 24.41 -7.55
N GLU A 350 -9.00 23.48 -7.61
CA GLU A 350 -9.86 23.11 -6.47
C GLU A 350 -9.14 22.12 -5.54
N ARG A 351 -9.38 22.28 -4.25
CA ARG A 351 -8.83 21.45 -3.18
C ARG A 351 -9.97 20.76 -2.45
N ALA A 352 -9.75 19.55 -1.96
CA ALA A 352 -10.77 18.81 -1.23
C ALA A 352 -10.19 17.94 -0.12
N ASP A 353 -11.08 17.55 0.79
CA ASP A 353 -10.87 16.42 1.66
C ASP A 353 -10.64 15.15 0.84
N VAL A 354 -9.55 14.45 1.14
CA VAL A 354 -9.14 13.26 0.40
C VAL A 354 -9.27 12.00 1.26
N TYR A 355 -10.05 11.05 0.74
CA TYR A 355 -10.48 9.80 1.33
C TYR A 355 -9.95 8.63 0.52
N CYS A 356 -10.07 7.49 1.16
CA CYS A 356 -8.97 6.63 1.51
C CYS A 356 -9.56 5.63 2.55
N LEU A 357 -8.82 4.88 3.38
CA LEU A 357 -8.79 3.40 3.27
C LEU A 357 -7.44 2.64 3.69
N GLN A 358 -7.21 1.77 4.72
CA GLN A 358 -5.97 0.88 5.02
C GLN A 358 -5.85 -0.78 5.22
N VAL A 359 -6.46 -1.78 4.49
CA VAL A 359 -6.50 -3.33 4.46
C VAL A 359 -5.22 -4.10 4.89
N GLU A 360 -5.43 -5.42 4.97
CA GLU A 360 -4.67 -6.58 5.43
C GLU A 360 -3.92 -7.40 4.32
N GLU A 361 -2.76 -7.93 4.67
CA GLU A 361 -1.81 -8.91 4.04
C GLU A 361 -0.96 -8.34 2.98
N HIS A 362 -1.69 -7.83 2.03
CA HIS A 362 -1.63 -8.59 0.81
C HIS A 362 -1.05 -7.68 -0.21
N ASN A 363 -1.71 -6.55 -0.29
CA ASN A 363 -1.11 -5.27 -0.46
C ASN A 363 -1.60 -4.45 -1.71
N ASN A 364 -2.79 -4.65 -2.27
CA ASN A 364 -3.44 -3.66 -3.19
C ASN A 364 -4.98 -3.66 -3.03
N PHE A 365 -5.73 -2.83 -3.76
CA PHE A 365 -7.19 -3.03 -4.00
C PHE A 365 -7.65 -2.23 -5.24
N ALA A 366 -8.82 -2.56 -5.80
CA ALA A 366 -9.38 -1.96 -7.03
C ALA A 366 -10.36 -0.79 -6.83
N LEU A 367 -10.21 0.27 -7.62
CA LEU A 367 -11.24 1.28 -7.86
C LEU A 367 -12.37 0.72 -8.75
N ALA A 368 -13.57 1.30 -8.70
CA ALA A 368 -14.68 0.98 -9.59
C ALA A 368 -14.44 1.46 -11.04
N ALA A 369 -13.53 2.43 -11.21
CA ALA A 369 -12.89 2.77 -12.49
C ALA A 369 -11.86 1.71 -12.97
N GLY A 370 -11.73 0.58 -12.25
CA GLY A 370 -11.06 -0.63 -12.71
C GLY A 370 -9.58 -0.80 -12.32
N VAL A 371 -8.98 0.01 -11.42
CA VAL A 371 -7.49 0.18 -11.28
C VAL A 371 -6.95 0.33 -9.81
N PHE A 372 -5.62 0.34 -9.53
CA PHE A 372 -4.95 0.11 -8.19
C PHE A 372 -3.73 1.13 -7.84
N VAL A 373 -3.31 1.50 -6.56
CA VAL A 373 -2.52 2.77 -6.07
C VAL A 373 -1.71 2.98 -4.55
N HIS A 374 -0.33 2.96 -4.17
CA HIS A 374 0.71 2.60 -2.94
C HIS A 374 0.89 3.12 -1.35
N ASN A 375 1.90 2.72 -0.40
CA ASN A 375 2.05 2.47 1.20
C ASN A 375 3.51 2.47 2.12
N CYS A 376 3.90 2.80 3.50
CA CYS A 376 5.21 3.32 4.44
C CYS A 376 6.07 2.65 5.77
N GLY A 377 7.47 2.76 6.14
CA GLY A 377 8.49 1.96 7.17
C GLY A 377 10.19 1.95 7.34
N MET A 378 11.06 0.97 7.96
CA MET A 378 12.67 0.70 8.08
C MET A 378 13.46 -0.72 8.60
N ILE A 379 14.62 -1.40 8.10
CA ILE A 379 15.31 -2.77 8.56
C ILE A 379 16.92 -3.12 8.43
N ALA A 380 17.53 -4.29 8.92
CA ALA A 380 18.87 -4.98 8.56
C ALA A 380 19.11 -6.56 8.73
N ALA A 381 20.23 -7.18 8.24
CA ALA A 381 20.70 -8.60 8.49
C ALA A 381 22.23 -8.95 8.28
N ARG A 382 22.74 -10.07 8.85
CA ARG A 382 24.15 -10.58 8.78
C ARG A 382 24.28 -11.97 8.13
N THR A 383 25.33 -12.16 7.32
CA THR A 383 25.67 -13.43 6.66
C THR A 383 26.84 -14.20 7.33
N HIS A 384 27.20 -15.37 6.79
CA HIS A 384 28.42 -16.11 7.17
C HIS A 384 29.69 -15.64 6.43
N TYR A 385 29.57 -14.82 5.38
CA TYR A 385 30.68 -14.39 4.54
C TYR A 385 31.59 -13.35 5.22
N THR A 386 32.82 -13.24 4.71
CA THR A 386 33.83 -12.26 5.11
C THR A 386 34.19 -11.27 3.99
N ALA A 387 34.97 -10.23 4.30
CA ALA A 387 35.58 -9.37 3.29
C ALA A 387 36.53 -10.13 2.35
N GLU A 388 37.11 -11.26 2.78
CA GLU A 388 37.93 -12.11 1.90
C GLU A 388 37.03 -12.78 0.85
N ASP A 389 35.86 -13.29 1.27
CA ASP A 389 34.85 -13.88 0.38
C ASP A 389 34.34 -12.90 -0.68
N LEU A 390 34.15 -11.62 -0.35
CA LEU A 390 33.69 -10.62 -1.32
C LEU A 390 34.65 -10.43 -2.50
N ASN A 391 35.93 -10.80 -2.40
CA ASN A 391 36.86 -10.78 -3.54
C ASN A 391 36.52 -11.85 -4.61
N ARG A 392 35.59 -12.77 -4.35
CA ARG A 392 35.03 -13.72 -5.32
C ARG A 392 34.10 -13.05 -6.34
N ILE A 393 33.58 -11.84 -6.05
CA ILE A 393 32.52 -11.20 -6.83
C ILE A 393 32.80 -9.71 -7.11
N GLU A 394 32.27 -9.22 -8.23
CA GLU A 394 32.30 -7.79 -8.55
C GLU A 394 31.15 -7.07 -7.82
N LEU A 395 31.48 -6.27 -6.80
CA LEU A 395 30.49 -5.48 -6.05
C LEU A 395 29.67 -4.53 -6.95
N THR A 396 30.20 -4.14 -8.11
CA THR A 396 29.46 -3.34 -9.11
C THR A 396 28.33 -4.12 -9.78
N GLU A 397 28.52 -5.42 -10.06
CA GLU A 397 27.46 -6.27 -10.59
C GLU A 397 26.50 -6.74 -9.48
N LEU A 398 26.97 -6.90 -8.24
CA LEU A 398 26.08 -7.05 -7.08
C LEU A 398 25.17 -5.84 -6.91
N ARG A 399 25.72 -4.61 -6.97
CA ARG A 399 24.95 -3.36 -6.96
C ARG A 399 23.88 -3.40 -8.05
N ASP A 400 24.27 -3.64 -9.30
CA ASP A 400 23.32 -3.63 -10.40
C ASP A 400 22.29 -4.78 -10.31
N GLN A 401 22.62 -5.94 -9.73
CA GLN A 401 21.62 -6.99 -9.47
C GLN A 401 20.64 -6.59 -8.36
N ILE A 402 21.09 -5.90 -7.31
CA ILE A 402 20.22 -5.34 -6.28
C ILE A 402 19.31 -4.26 -6.88
N GLU A 403 19.83 -3.31 -7.66
CA GLU A 403 19.02 -2.27 -8.32
C GLU A 403 18.00 -2.87 -9.34
N ARG A 404 18.29 -4.05 -9.90
CA ARG A 404 17.36 -4.81 -10.76
C ARG A 404 16.31 -5.60 -9.96
N ALA A 405 16.62 -6.04 -8.74
CA ALA A 405 15.77 -6.89 -7.88
C ALA A 405 14.95 -6.12 -6.84
N ILE A 406 15.42 -4.92 -6.45
CA ILE A 406 14.80 -4.02 -5.48
C ILE A 406 14.67 -2.64 -6.16
N PRO A 407 13.45 -2.24 -6.54
CA PRO A 407 13.22 -0.97 -7.21
C PRO A 407 13.42 0.25 -6.31
N LEU A 408 13.93 1.34 -6.89
CA LEU A 408 14.58 2.42 -6.13
C LEU A 408 13.75 3.69 -5.94
N SER A 409 12.79 4.01 -6.80
CA SER A 409 12.20 5.37 -6.87
C SER A 409 10.72 5.41 -6.45
N PRO A 410 10.18 6.55 -6.00
CA PRO A 410 8.76 6.85 -6.17
C PRO A 410 8.44 6.74 -7.67
N GLY A 411 7.26 6.23 -8.00
CA GLY A 411 6.94 5.77 -9.34
C GLY A 411 7.75 4.58 -9.90
N ASN A 412 8.60 3.87 -9.15
CA ASN A 412 9.31 2.66 -9.62
C ASN A 412 9.32 1.54 -8.58
N TYR A 413 8.40 0.57 -8.68
CA TYR A 413 8.33 -0.62 -7.81
C TYR A 413 8.04 -1.89 -8.62
N ASN A 414 7.75 -3.04 -7.99
CA ASN A 414 8.05 -4.33 -8.59
C ASN A 414 7.25 -4.69 -9.83
N ARG A 415 7.97 -4.80 -10.96
CA ARG A 415 7.48 -5.28 -12.26
C ARG A 415 6.55 -6.48 -12.14
N ARG A 416 6.90 -7.43 -11.26
CA ARG A 416 6.00 -8.40 -10.64
C ARG A 416 6.60 -8.76 -9.29
N VAL A 417 5.79 -9.27 -8.39
CA VAL A 417 6.31 -9.94 -7.21
C VAL A 417 6.70 -11.37 -7.58
N HIS A 418 7.99 -11.60 -7.77
CA HIS A 418 8.49 -12.83 -8.37
C HIS A 418 8.73 -13.98 -7.38
N HIS A 419 9.08 -13.69 -6.13
CA HIS A 419 9.62 -14.68 -5.19
C HIS A 419 8.55 -15.25 -4.25
N ASP A 420 8.71 -16.52 -3.85
CA ASP A 420 7.76 -17.24 -2.99
C ASP A 420 7.65 -16.64 -1.58
N HIS A 421 8.78 -16.23 -1.00
CA HIS A 421 8.82 -15.51 0.27
C HIS A 421 8.04 -14.18 0.21
N THR A 422 8.04 -13.49 -0.93
CA THR A 422 7.20 -12.30 -1.07
C THR A 422 5.74 -12.65 -1.02
N ARG A 423 5.32 -13.72 -1.72
CA ARG A 423 3.91 -14.16 -1.74
C ARG A 423 3.40 -14.43 -0.34
N GLN A 424 4.25 -14.95 0.53
CA GLN A 424 3.94 -15.30 1.92
C GLN A 424 3.92 -14.09 2.87
N ARG A 425 4.67 -13.02 2.60
CA ARG A 425 4.53 -11.74 3.33
C ARG A 425 3.31 -10.95 2.87
N VAL A 426 3.10 -10.99 1.55
CA VAL A 426 1.80 -10.80 0.88
C VAL A 426 0.76 -11.85 1.34
N GLN A 427 1.10 -12.82 2.21
CA GLN A 427 0.20 -13.79 2.86
C GLN A 427 0.39 -13.89 4.42
N GLU A 428 0.84 -12.81 5.09
CA GLU A 428 0.92 -12.70 6.58
C GLU A 428 0.04 -11.60 7.22
N LEU A 429 -0.12 -10.45 6.55
CA LEU A 429 -0.83 -9.33 7.15
C LEU A 429 -2.38 -9.33 6.94
N GLU A 430 -3.10 -10.33 6.27
CA GLU A 430 -4.61 -10.68 5.93
C GLU A 430 -5.24 -11.41 7.12
N ASN A 431 -4.50 -11.28 8.21
CA ASN A 431 -4.80 -11.78 9.50
C ASN A 431 -4.39 -10.71 10.56
N LEU A 432 -4.19 -9.43 10.17
CA LEU A 432 -3.78 -8.27 11.00
C LEU A 432 -4.73 -7.01 11.03
N ALA A 433 -4.69 -6.16 10.00
CA ALA A 433 -5.58 -5.00 9.73
C ALA A 433 -7.09 -5.29 9.80
N ASP A 434 -7.68 -5.99 8.83
CA ASP A 434 -9.10 -6.37 8.84
C ASP A 434 -9.64 -6.85 10.21
N ARG A 435 -8.85 -7.67 10.92
CA ARG A 435 -9.02 -8.29 12.23
C ARG A 435 -9.08 -7.22 13.30
N ASP A 436 -8.12 -6.30 13.26
CA ASP A 436 -8.07 -5.17 14.17
C ASP A 436 -9.12 -4.09 13.79
N GLY A 437 -9.65 -4.13 12.58
CA GLY A 437 -10.61 -3.17 12.03
C GLY A 437 -9.91 -2.05 11.27
N VAL A 438 -9.18 -2.42 10.22
CA VAL A 438 -8.33 -1.57 9.38
C VAL A 438 -8.56 -1.91 7.87
N ASP A 439 -8.02 -1.18 6.89
CA ASP A 439 -8.84 -0.18 6.15
C ASP A 439 -9.19 -0.19 4.54
N LEU A 440 -8.60 -0.51 3.30
CA LEU A 440 -7.57 0.00 2.23
C LEU A 440 -7.89 0.94 0.99
N SER A 441 -8.95 1.71 0.75
CA SER A 441 -8.98 2.69 -0.38
C SER A 441 -7.78 3.67 -0.56
N HIS A 442 -6.86 3.81 0.40
CA HIS A 442 -5.83 4.85 0.46
C HIS A 442 -4.53 4.51 -0.24
N SER A 443 -4.01 3.32 -0.01
CA SER A 443 -2.69 2.87 -0.42
C SER A 443 -2.51 1.68 -1.42
N PRO A 444 -3.49 1.29 -2.28
CA PRO A 444 -3.59 0.10 -3.19
C PRO A 444 -2.46 -0.29 -4.17
N LYS A 445 -1.18 -0.08 -3.88
CA LYS A 445 -0.06 -0.79 -4.55
C LYS A 445 0.97 -1.33 -3.60
N TRP A 446 0.71 -1.23 -2.31
CA TRP A 446 1.39 -1.95 -1.24
C TRP A 446 1.98 -3.35 -1.63
N ARG A 447 1.46 -4.11 -2.61
CA ARG A 447 1.66 -5.53 -3.00
C ARG A 447 2.94 -5.68 -3.75
N GLU A 448 3.05 -5.00 -4.88
CA GLU A 448 4.26 -4.98 -5.68
C GLU A 448 5.14 -3.77 -5.31
N GLN A 449 4.64 -2.88 -4.45
CA GLN A 449 5.50 -2.13 -3.55
C GLN A 449 6.23 -3.01 -2.52
N LEU A 450 5.65 -4.11 -2.03
CA LEU A 450 6.37 -5.05 -1.16
C LEU A 450 7.64 -5.52 -1.91
N GLY A 451 8.80 -5.31 -1.28
CA GLY A 451 10.12 -5.41 -1.88
C GLY A 451 10.60 -4.16 -2.63
N SER A 452 10.31 -2.94 -2.20
CA SER A 452 10.80 -1.71 -2.87
C SER A 452 11.29 -0.62 -1.93
N LEU A 453 12.27 0.17 -2.39
CA LEU A 453 13.05 1.13 -1.60
C LEU A 453 12.48 2.55 -1.56
N GLY A 454 12.20 3.08 -2.76
CA GLY A 454 11.76 4.46 -3.06
C GLY A 454 12.59 5.60 -2.45
N GLY A 455 12.27 6.82 -2.86
CA GLY A 455 13.11 8.00 -2.61
C GLY A 455 13.05 8.56 -1.19
N GLY A 456 13.93 9.55 -0.92
CA GLY A 456 14.06 10.22 0.37
C GLY A 456 15.34 9.80 1.11
N ASN A 457 15.25 9.60 2.42
CA ASN A 457 16.38 9.12 3.24
C ASN A 457 16.66 7.63 3.09
N HIS A 458 15.75 6.87 2.50
CA HIS A 458 15.87 5.43 2.23
C HIS A 458 17.12 5.05 1.41
N PHE A 459 17.75 3.91 1.74
CA PHE A 459 18.97 3.38 1.12
C PHE A 459 19.06 1.84 1.24
N ILE A 460 19.98 1.22 0.49
CA ILE A 460 20.47 -0.16 0.70
C ILE A 460 22.00 -0.11 0.79
N GLU A 461 22.59 -0.80 1.76
CA GLU A 461 24.02 -0.82 2.06
C GLU A 461 24.53 -2.26 2.21
N LEU A 462 25.65 -2.59 1.56
CA LEU A 462 26.47 -3.74 1.97
C LEU A 462 27.56 -3.22 2.90
N CYS A 463 27.70 -3.86 4.06
CA CYS A 463 28.63 -3.45 5.10
C CYS A 463 29.54 -4.59 5.54
N LEU A 464 30.65 -4.22 6.16
CA LEU A 464 31.55 -5.09 6.91
C LEU A 464 31.55 -4.67 8.37
N ASP A 465 31.48 -5.62 9.30
CA ASP A 465 31.59 -5.33 10.74
C ASP A 465 33.03 -5.28 11.26
N GLU A 466 33.22 -5.16 12.58
CA GLU A 466 34.54 -5.04 13.21
C GLU A 466 35.42 -6.30 13.08
N ARG A 467 34.89 -7.36 12.48
CA ARG A 467 35.57 -8.64 12.18
C ARG A 467 35.55 -8.94 10.68
N ASP A 468 35.30 -7.92 9.86
CA ASP A 468 35.14 -8.00 8.41
C ASP A 468 34.08 -9.03 7.97
N ARG A 469 33.02 -9.27 8.76
CA ARG A 469 31.89 -10.14 8.37
C ARG A 469 30.84 -9.32 7.62
N VAL A 470 30.21 -9.93 6.63
CA VAL A 470 29.33 -9.24 5.67
C VAL A 470 27.89 -9.09 6.20
N TRP A 471 27.42 -7.84 6.24
CA TRP A 471 26.06 -7.44 6.56
C TRP A 471 25.34 -6.84 5.35
N CYS A 472 24.06 -7.15 5.22
CA CYS A 472 23.10 -6.52 4.33
C CYS A 472 22.24 -5.56 5.17
N PHE A 473 22.24 -4.27 4.87
CA PHE A 473 21.46 -3.27 5.61
C PHE A 473 20.55 -2.48 4.64
N LEU A 474 19.32 -2.13 5.01
CA LEU A 474 18.50 -1.21 4.21
C LEU A 474 17.49 -0.41 5.01
N HIS A 475 17.60 0.90 4.96
CA HIS A 475 16.51 1.77 5.36
C HIS A 475 15.53 1.86 4.20
N SER A 476 14.39 1.20 4.31
CA SER A 476 13.26 1.50 3.45
C SER A 476 11.98 1.55 4.24
N GLY A 477 11.07 2.40 3.78
CA GLY A 477 9.68 2.29 4.06
C GLY A 477 9.14 0.83 4.05
N SER A 478 7.95 0.56 4.59
CA SER A 478 6.87 -0.04 3.82
C SER A 478 6.56 0.74 2.55
N ARG A 479 6.99 2.03 2.53
CA ARG A 479 7.13 3.11 1.50
C ARG A 479 6.30 4.44 1.63
N GLY A 480 5.07 4.58 1.10
CA GLY A 480 4.07 5.62 1.40
C GLY A 480 2.57 5.28 1.72
N VAL A 481 2.22 4.89 2.97
CA VAL A 481 0.89 4.73 3.66
C VAL A 481 0.82 5.61 4.88
N GLY A 482 1.93 5.65 5.62
CA GLY A 482 1.97 6.06 7.03
C GLY A 482 1.52 7.48 7.25
N ASN A 483 1.44 8.29 6.19
CA ASN A 483 0.90 9.63 6.19
C ASN A 483 -0.43 9.79 5.43
N LYS A 484 -0.88 8.82 4.64
CA LYS A 484 -2.31 8.71 4.43
C LYS A 484 -2.94 8.41 5.80
N ILE A 485 -2.47 7.37 6.50
CA ILE A 485 -2.78 7.10 7.92
C ILE A 485 -2.58 8.35 8.78
N ALA A 486 -1.36 8.88 8.87
CA ALA A 486 -1.10 9.96 9.82
C ALA A 486 -1.82 11.25 9.41
N ARG A 487 -1.90 11.68 8.15
CA ARG A 487 -2.73 12.87 7.81
C ARG A 487 -4.23 12.64 8.10
N LYS A 488 -4.76 11.40 8.07
CA LYS A 488 -6.14 11.14 8.52
C LYS A 488 -6.28 11.56 9.97
N HIS A 489 -5.44 10.97 10.80
CA HIS A 489 -5.52 11.15 12.24
C HIS A 489 -5.02 12.54 12.66
N ILE A 490 -4.15 13.20 11.90
CA ILE A 490 -3.79 14.63 12.06
C ILE A 490 -5.00 15.51 11.82
N GLY A 491 -5.77 15.29 10.75
CA GLY A 491 -7.00 16.03 10.48
C GLY A 491 -8.02 15.86 11.61
N ILE A 492 -8.32 14.60 11.95
CA ILE A 492 -9.24 14.25 13.04
C ILE A 492 -8.78 14.87 14.39
N ALA A 493 -7.48 14.81 14.69
CA ALA A 493 -6.93 15.38 15.91
C ALA A 493 -7.05 16.90 15.95
N ARG A 494 -6.73 17.59 14.84
CA ARG A 494 -6.87 19.06 14.72
C ARG A 494 -8.31 19.49 14.93
N ASP A 495 -9.24 18.80 14.27
CA ASP A 495 -10.66 19.11 14.32
C ASP A 495 -11.29 18.80 15.69
N ARG A 496 -10.76 17.82 16.44
CA ARG A 496 -11.10 17.59 17.86
C ARG A 496 -10.48 18.62 18.81
N SER A 497 -9.21 18.95 18.61
CA SER A 497 -8.44 19.84 19.51
C SER A 497 -8.96 21.28 19.48
N GLY A 498 -9.34 21.78 18.29
CA GLY A 498 -9.99 23.10 18.14
C GLY A 498 -11.38 23.24 18.77
N LYS A 499 -11.85 22.20 19.49
CA LYS A 499 -13.13 22.14 20.20
C LYS A 499 -12.98 21.69 21.67
N GLY A 500 -11.74 21.58 22.19
CA GLY A 500 -11.44 21.13 23.56
C GLY A 500 -11.00 22.24 24.51
N ASP A 501 -10.83 21.89 25.80
CA ASP A 501 -10.47 22.82 26.88
C ASP A 501 -8.98 23.21 26.94
N ILE A 502 -8.16 22.76 25.98
CA ILE A 502 -6.71 22.98 25.93
C ILE A 502 -6.37 23.88 24.74
N GLU A 503 -5.86 25.08 25.03
CA GLU A 503 -5.37 26.02 24.02
C GLU A 503 -4.05 25.51 23.42
N LEU A 504 -4.04 25.20 22.12
CA LEU A 504 -2.83 24.75 21.41
C LEU A 504 -2.09 25.93 20.78
N THR A 505 -0.80 26.05 21.11
CA THR A 505 0.11 27.04 20.49
C THR A 505 0.56 26.63 19.09
N ASP A 506 0.42 25.35 18.72
CA ASP A 506 0.75 24.80 17.41
C ASP A 506 -0.37 23.86 16.93
N PRO A 507 -0.96 24.04 15.73
CA PRO A 507 -1.92 23.10 15.13
C PRO A 507 -1.38 21.69 14.89
N ASP A 508 -0.07 21.47 14.93
CA ASP A 508 0.54 20.14 14.88
C ASP A 508 0.55 19.44 16.26
N HIS A 509 0.33 20.15 17.37
CA HIS A 509 0.18 19.54 18.71
C HIS A 509 -1.22 18.99 18.98
N ALA A 510 -2.00 18.80 17.91
CA ALA A 510 -3.34 18.26 17.99
C ALA A 510 -3.33 16.77 18.37
N TYR A 511 -4.26 16.39 19.25
CA TYR A 511 -4.29 15.10 19.91
C TYR A 511 -5.66 14.40 19.80
N LEU A 512 -5.65 13.09 20.03
CA LEU A 512 -6.82 12.25 20.28
C LEU A 512 -6.76 11.74 21.72
N ARG A 513 -7.91 11.43 22.33
CA ARG A 513 -8.01 11.07 23.76
C ARG A 513 -8.44 9.62 23.94
N GLU A 514 -7.82 8.90 24.86
CA GLU A 514 -8.15 7.50 25.15
C GLU A 514 -9.62 7.35 25.58
N GLY A 515 -10.27 6.30 25.08
CA GLY A 515 -11.70 6.09 25.24
C GLY A 515 -12.59 6.90 24.29
N THR A 516 -12.05 7.66 23.33
CA THR A 516 -12.83 8.16 22.17
C THR A 516 -12.62 7.28 20.93
N PRO A 517 -13.63 7.10 20.05
CA PRO A 517 -13.51 6.18 18.90
C PRO A 517 -12.40 6.54 17.90
N GLU A 518 -12.05 7.82 17.81
CA GLU A 518 -10.96 8.32 16.97
C GLU A 518 -9.60 7.76 17.42
N PHE A 519 -9.38 7.70 18.73
CA PHE A 519 -8.17 7.20 19.35
C PHE A 519 -7.97 5.71 19.08
N ASP A 520 -9.03 4.91 19.26
CA ASP A 520 -8.99 3.48 18.97
C ASP A 520 -8.73 3.23 17.48
N SER A 521 -9.34 4.02 16.58
CA SER A 521 -9.06 3.95 15.14
C SER A 521 -7.61 4.33 14.82
N TYR A 522 -7.03 5.32 15.49
CA TYR A 522 -5.64 5.70 15.27
C TYR A 522 -4.65 4.58 15.57
N LEU A 523 -4.83 3.90 16.70
CA LEU A 523 -3.89 2.86 17.13
C LEU A 523 -3.96 1.61 16.27
N LYS A 524 -5.15 1.21 15.83
CA LYS A 524 -5.35 0.09 14.90
C LYS A 524 -4.71 0.37 13.55
N ASP A 525 -5.04 1.53 12.98
CA ASP A 525 -4.46 2.01 11.72
C ASP A 525 -2.93 2.08 11.81
N LEU A 526 -2.41 2.68 12.89
CA LEU A 526 -0.96 2.78 13.12
C LEU A 526 -0.29 1.40 13.26
N HIS A 527 -0.87 0.47 14.03
CA HIS A 527 -0.30 -0.85 14.24
C HIS A 527 -0.09 -1.60 12.93
N TRP A 528 -1.10 -1.62 12.06
CA TRP A 528 -0.93 -2.29 10.77
C TRP A 528 0.14 -1.60 9.91
N ALA A 529 0.23 -0.26 9.95
CA ALA A 529 1.27 0.49 9.24
C ALA A 529 2.65 -0.06 9.55
N GLN A 530 2.91 -0.29 10.84
CA GLN A 530 4.17 -0.78 11.38
C GLN A 530 4.52 -2.20 10.94
N THR A 531 3.54 -3.03 10.59
CA THR A 531 3.80 -4.44 10.27
C THR A 531 3.99 -4.68 8.77
N PHE A 532 3.25 -4.02 7.88
CA PHE A 532 3.69 -4.01 6.48
C PHE A 532 4.97 -3.21 6.31
N ALA A 533 5.19 -2.22 7.19
CA ALA A 533 6.51 -1.69 7.43
C ALA A 533 7.49 -2.80 7.75
N LEU A 534 7.28 -3.65 8.74
CA LEU A 534 8.15 -4.80 9.00
C LEU A 534 8.40 -5.62 7.72
N LEU A 535 7.35 -6.03 7.01
CA LEU A 535 7.44 -7.00 5.92
C LEU A 535 7.96 -6.49 4.58
N ASN A 536 7.80 -5.22 4.19
CA ASN A 536 8.40 -4.71 2.94
C ASN A 536 9.92 -4.89 2.92
N ARG A 537 10.48 -4.95 4.12
CA ARG A 537 11.89 -4.79 4.40
C ARG A 537 12.53 -6.14 4.66
N GLU A 538 11.83 -7.02 5.37
CA GLU A 538 12.08 -8.47 5.34
C GLU A 538 12.14 -8.96 3.89
N GLU A 539 11.22 -8.47 3.05
CA GLU A 539 11.16 -8.77 1.63
C GLU A 539 12.37 -8.26 0.84
N MET A 540 12.76 -7.00 1.01
CA MET A 540 13.98 -6.49 0.38
C MET A 540 15.22 -7.22 0.87
N MET A 541 15.25 -7.60 2.15
CA MET A 541 16.38 -8.32 2.73
C MET A 541 16.57 -9.67 2.05
N ASP A 542 15.51 -10.47 1.93
CA ASP A 542 15.56 -11.77 1.25
C ASP A 542 16.05 -11.66 -0.20
N ARG A 543 15.69 -10.59 -0.92
CA ARG A 543 16.17 -10.38 -2.29
C ARG A 543 17.63 -9.95 -2.37
N PHE A 544 18.07 -9.10 -1.44
CA PHE A 544 19.45 -8.64 -1.33
C PHE A 544 20.37 -9.81 -0.97
N VAL A 545 20.05 -10.52 0.11
CA VAL A 545 20.67 -11.79 0.53
C VAL A 545 20.63 -12.80 -0.62
N GLY A 546 19.51 -12.90 -1.34
CA GLY A 546 19.36 -13.77 -2.51
C GLY A 546 20.22 -13.40 -3.73
N GLN A 547 20.49 -12.11 -4.00
CA GLN A 547 21.43 -11.72 -5.06
C GLN A 547 22.88 -11.98 -4.64
N LEU A 548 23.21 -11.76 -3.37
CA LEU A 548 24.52 -12.05 -2.80
C LEU A 548 24.82 -13.57 -2.88
N ALA A 549 23.95 -14.41 -2.33
CA ALA A 549 24.06 -15.88 -2.39
C ALA A 549 24.26 -16.38 -3.83
N ARG A 550 23.41 -15.90 -4.76
CA ARG A 550 23.46 -16.23 -6.18
C ARG A 550 24.79 -15.88 -6.85
N LEU A 551 25.40 -14.74 -6.53
CA LEU A 551 26.70 -14.34 -7.08
C LEU A 551 27.86 -15.12 -6.46
N MET A 552 27.74 -15.50 -5.19
CA MET A 552 28.73 -16.28 -4.47
C MET A 552 28.73 -17.77 -4.87
N GLY A 553 27.56 -18.30 -5.27
CA GLY A 553 27.35 -19.67 -5.73
C GLY A 553 26.56 -20.57 -4.77
N ASP A 554 26.01 -20.00 -3.69
CA ASP A 554 25.45 -20.71 -2.53
C ASP A 554 23.92 -20.49 -2.41
N ASP A 555 23.22 -21.22 -1.52
CA ASP A 555 21.78 -21.04 -1.29
C ASP A 555 21.49 -19.88 -0.33
N ALA A 556 20.51 -19.05 -0.65
CA ALA A 556 20.09 -17.92 0.18
C ALA A 556 19.65 -18.35 1.60
N ALA A 557 19.09 -19.55 1.75
CA ALA A 557 18.66 -20.10 3.03
C ALA A 557 19.81 -20.55 3.94
N GLU A 558 21.04 -20.70 3.42
CA GLU A 558 22.21 -21.18 4.17
C GLU A 558 23.23 -20.06 4.49
N ILE A 559 23.08 -18.87 3.89
CA ILE A 559 24.05 -17.78 4.07
C ILE A 559 23.74 -16.83 5.23
N GLU A 560 22.48 -16.71 5.66
CA GLU A 560 22.07 -15.82 6.74
C GLU A 560 22.32 -16.44 8.12
N VAL A 561 22.80 -15.64 9.08
CA VAL A 561 23.13 -16.10 10.44
C VAL A 561 22.41 -15.29 11.53
N GLU A 562 21.95 -14.07 11.23
CA GLU A 562 21.30 -13.17 12.18
C GLU A 562 20.52 -12.08 11.43
N ARG A 563 19.32 -11.72 11.89
CA ARG A 563 18.47 -10.67 11.30
C ARG A 563 18.01 -9.71 12.40
N VAL A 564 17.97 -8.41 12.10
CA VAL A 564 17.53 -7.36 13.04
C VAL A 564 16.54 -6.43 12.34
N ASN A 565 15.37 -6.23 12.94
CA ASN A 565 14.32 -5.42 12.34
C ASN A 565 13.79 -4.40 13.35
N THR A 566 13.74 -3.13 12.96
CA THR A 566 13.63 -2.01 13.92
C THR A 566 12.71 -0.91 13.38
N HIS A 567 11.59 -0.66 14.07
CA HIS A 567 10.71 0.46 13.74
C HIS A 567 11.18 1.77 14.40
N HIS A 568 10.92 2.92 13.78
CA HIS A 568 11.31 4.24 14.34
C HIS A 568 10.22 5.33 14.35
N ASN A 569 9.07 5.11 13.68
CA ASN A 569 7.92 6.02 13.68
C ASN A 569 6.66 5.25 14.10
N TYR A 570 6.24 5.33 15.37
CA TYR A 570 5.12 4.55 15.91
C TYR A 570 4.66 5.01 17.31
N THR A 571 3.54 4.44 17.78
CA THR A 571 3.01 4.62 19.13
C THR A 571 2.58 3.27 19.69
N GLU A 572 2.86 3.00 20.96
CA GLU A 572 2.49 1.77 21.66
C GLU A 572 2.09 2.05 23.11
N LYS A 573 1.37 1.12 23.77
CA LYS A 573 1.04 1.22 25.20
C LYS A 573 2.11 0.53 26.04
N ILE A 574 2.67 1.23 27.02
CA ILE A 574 3.68 0.69 27.95
C ILE A 574 3.35 1.06 29.39
N ASN A 575 3.93 0.34 30.35
CA ASN A 575 3.93 0.76 31.74
C ASN A 575 5.19 1.57 32.05
N LEU A 576 5.02 2.83 32.46
CA LEU A 576 6.09 3.71 32.96
C LEU A 576 5.80 4.06 34.41
N TYR A 577 6.75 3.76 35.30
CA TYR A 577 6.70 4.07 36.74
C TYR A 577 5.44 3.56 37.47
N GLY A 578 4.80 2.49 36.97
CA GLY A 578 3.57 1.90 37.51
C GLY A 578 2.29 2.31 36.77
N SER A 579 2.31 3.38 35.98
CA SER A 579 1.18 3.86 35.18
C SER A 579 1.23 3.34 33.75
N GLU A 580 0.08 3.02 33.14
CA GLU A 580 0.02 2.81 31.70
C GLU A 580 0.00 4.14 30.95
N VAL A 581 0.84 4.29 29.92
CA VAL A 581 0.89 5.47 29.04
C VAL A 581 1.14 5.05 27.59
N TRP A 582 0.87 5.96 26.65
CA TRP A 582 1.12 5.75 25.23
C TRP A 582 2.44 6.41 24.84
N LEU A 583 3.44 5.59 24.50
CA LEU A 583 4.76 6.07 24.09
C LEU A 583 4.80 6.21 22.57
N THR A 584 4.84 7.45 22.08
CA THR A 584 5.08 7.78 20.68
C THR A 584 6.57 7.99 20.43
N ARG A 585 7.15 7.25 19.49
CA ARG A 585 8.53 7.43 19.01
C ARG A 585 8.50 7.97 17.57
N LYS A 586 9.28 9.03 17.31
CA LYS A 586 9.44 9.65 16.00
C LYS A 586 10.90 9.81 15.66
N GLY A 587 11.39 9.04 14.70
CA GLY A 587 12.83 8.89 14.48
C GLY A 587 13.55 8.41 15.74
N ALA A 588 12.94 7.50 16.50
CA ALA A 588 13.52 6.91 17.69
C ALA A 588 13.15 5.43 17.77
N ILE A 589 14.08 4.59 18.22
CA ILE A 589 13.93 3.13 18.27
C ILE A 589 13.71 2.66 19.72
N ASP A 590 13.13 1.48 19.89
CA ASP A 590 13.05 0.77 21.19
C ASP A 590 14.47 0.36 21.67
N ALA A 591 14.80 0.78 22.89
CA ALA A 591 16.07 0.52 23.58
C ALA A 591 15.86 -0.06 24.99
N THR A 592 14.78 -0.81 25.18
CA THR A 592 14.60 -1.71 26.34
C THR A 592 15.83 -2.62 26.54
N GLU A 593 16.13 -3.03 27.77
CA GLU A 593 17.38 -3.76 28.07
C GLU A 593 17.56 -5.02 27.21
N GLY A 594 18.71 -5.13 26.54
CA GLY A 594 19.07 -6.25 25.66
C GLY A 594 18.41 -6.23 24.28
N ARG A 595 17.47 -5.32 24.00
CA ARG A 595 16.69 -5.24 22.75
C ARG A 595 17.58 -4.94 21.54
N PRO A 596 17.62 -5.78 20.49
CA PRO A 596 18.39 -5.48 19.28
C PRO A 596 17.83 -4.27 18.52
N GLY A 597 18.72 -3.36 18.12
CA GLY A 597 18.41 -2.12 17.42
C GLY A 597 19.37 -1.83 16.26
N LEU A 598 19.03 -0.81 15.47
CA LEU A 598 19.76 -0.39 14.27
C LEU A 598 19.81 1.13 14.18
N ILE A 599 21.02 1.67 14.06
CA ILE A 599 21.27 3.12 14.02
C ILE A 599 22.14 3.44 12.78
N PRO A 600 21.52 3.74 11.63
CA PRO A 600 22.24 4.06 10.39
C PRO A 600 22.91 5.42 10.37
N GLY A 601 24.03 5.51 9.67
CA GLY A 601 24.61 6.78 9.30
C GLY A 601 23.85 7.50 8.18
N SER A 602 24.57 8.40 7.53
CA SER A 602 24.29 8.91 6.19
C SER A 602 25.20 8.22 5.15
N MET A 603 24.99 8.46 3.85
CA MET A 603 25.77 7.84 2.78
C MET A 603 27.28 7.99 3.03
N GLY A 604 28.02 6.89 3.05
CA GLY A 604 29.48 6.92 3.25
C GLY A 604 29.95 7.04 4.70
N THR A 605 29.05 6.95 5.68
CA THR A 605 29.41 6.94 7.11
C THR A 605 29.11 5.59 7.78
N ARG A 606 29.50 5.45 9.05
CA ARG A 606 29.27 4.22 9.82
C ARG A 606 27.78 4.03 10.10
N SER A 607 27.39 2.77 10.13
CA SER A 607 26.08 2.27 10.55
C SER A 607 26.28 1.35 11.76
N TYR A 608 25.28 1.16 12.63
CA TYR A 608 25.48 0.46 13.90
C TYR A 608 24.39 -0.56 14.20
N VAL A 609 24.80 -1.75 14.68
CA VAL A 609 23.91 -2.74 15.30
C VAL A 609 24.06 -2.64 16.80
N THR A 610 22.95 -2.47 17.52
CA THR A 610 22.94 -2.09 18.93
C THR A 610 22.11 -3.03 19.80
N ARG A 611 22.30 -2.94 21.12
CA ARG A 611 21.37 -3.44 22.14
C ARG A 611 20.95 -2.30 23.05
N GLY A 612 19.67 -2.20 23.35
CA GLY A 612 19.14 -1.25 24.33
C GLY A 612 19.72 -1.50 25.73
N LYS A 613 19.93 -0.41 26.49
CA LYS A 613 20.41 -0.45 27.89
C LYS A 613 19.29 -0.30 28.93
N GLY A 614 18.04 -0.21 28.51
CA GLY A 614 16.90 -0.10 29.45
C GLY A 614 16.82 1.25 30.17
N ASN A 615 17.32 2.32 29.54
CA ASN A 615 17.43 3.64 30.14
C ASN A 615 16.02 4.26 30.41
N GLU A 616 15.63 4.35 31.68
CA GLU A 616 14.30 4.82 32.10
C GLU A 616 14.07 6.31 31.80
N ASP A 617 15.10 7.16 31.97
CA ASP A 617 15.04 8.59 31.65
C ASP A 617 14.86 8.81 30.15
N ALA A 618 15.46 7.96 29.30
CA ALA A 618 15.26 7.98 27.86
C ALA A 618 13.96 7.32 27.41
N LEU A 619 13.11 6.87 28.35
CA LEU A 619 11.85 6.17 28.09
C LEU A 619 12.09 4.92 27.22
N TYR A 620 13.13 4.15 27.55
CA TYR A 620 13.53 2.94 26.83
C TYR A 620 13.71 3.17 25.33
N SER A 621 14.45 4.22 24.95
CA SER A 621 14.59 4.66 23.56
C SER A 621 16.01 5.09 23.17
N ALA A 622 16.29 5.06 21.86
CA ALA A 622 17.58 5.42 21.25
C ALA A 622 17.37 6.12 19.87
N PRO A 623 18.38 6.79 19.30
CA PRO A 623 18.26 7.48 18.00
C PRO A 623 18.02 6.49 16.83
N HIS A 624 17.40 6.96 15.75
CA HIS A 624 17.13 6.17 14.53
C HIS A 624 18.12 6.41 13.38
N GLY A 625 19.12 7.27 13.56
CA GLY A 625 20.19 7.48 12.60
C GLY A 625 21.01 8.73 12.91
N ALA A 626 21.68 9.32 11.91
CA ALA A 626 22.53 10.50 12.12
C ALA A 626 21.76 11.82 12.38
N GLY A 627 20.54 11.96 11.86
CA GLY A 627 19.78 13.23 11.91
C GLY A 627 20.33 14.34 11.00
N ARG A 628 19.46 15.21 10.46
CA ARG A 628 19.87 16.24 9.48
C ARG A 628 20.27 17.56 10.14
N THR A 629 21.38 18.15 9.68
CA THR A 629 21.83 19.50 10.06
C THR A 629 21.42 20.58 9.05
N MET A 630 21.00 20.18 7.84
CA MET A 630 20.53 21.12 6.82
C MET A 630 19.45 20.53 5.90
N SER A 631 18.59 21.41 5.37
CA SER A 631 17.57 21.01 4.39
C SER A 631 18.20 20.55 3.08
N ARG A 632 17.48 19.71 2.34
CA ARG A 632 17.90 19.19 1.03
C ARG A 632 18.29 20.30 0.04
N ARG A 633 17.56 21.42 0.04
CA ARG A 633 17.83 22.61 -0.78
C ARG A 633 19.11 23.36 -0.38
N GLN A 634 19.53 23.30 0.89
CA GLN A 634 20.82 23.88 1.31
C GLN A 634 21.97 23.01 0.85
N ALA A 635 21.90 21.69 1.07
CA ALA A 635 22.93 20.74 0.63
C ALA A 635 23.17 20.81 -0.90
N LYS A 636 22.10 20.72 -1.72
CA LYS A 636 22.14 20.90 -3.19
C LYS A 636 22.54 22.30 -3.68
N LYS A 637 22.77 23.27 -2.78
CA LYS A 637 23.33 24.60 -3.08
C LYS A 637 24.79 24.75 -2.61
N GLN A 638 25.18 23.99 -1.59
CA GLN A 638 26.48 24.14 -0.91
C GLN A 638 27.54 23.16 -1.42
N PHE A 639 27.15 21.97 -1.84
CA PHE A 639 28.04 20.89 -2.27
C PHE A 639 27.81 20.52 -3.75
N THR A 640 28.75 19.79 -4.33
CA THR A 640 28.65 19.26 -5.70
C THR A 640 28.63 17.72 -5.74
N ALA A 641 28.54 17.12 -6.94
CA ALA A 641 28.67 15.67 -7.07
C ALA A 641 30.11 15.22 -6.77
N GLU A 642 31.09 16.03 -7.18
CA GLU A 642 32.51 15.81 -6.95
C GLU A 642 32.87 15.86 -5.45
N ASP A 643 32.17 16.67 -4.64
CA ASP A 643 32.25 16.62 -3.17
C ASP A 643 31.77 15.27 -2.63
N LEU A 644 30.63 14.77 -3.14
CA LEU A 644 30.03 13.49 -2.73
C LEU A 644 30.91 12.31 -3.16
N ASP A 645 31.41 12.27 -4.39
CA ASP A 645 32.38 11.27 -4.88
C ASP A 645 33.58 11.16 -3.93
N ALA A 646 34.09 12.29 -3.43
CA ALA A 646 35.20 12.29 -2.48
C ALA A 646 34.84 11.63 -1.13
N ARG A 647 33.61 11.79 -0.61
CA ARG A 647 33.15 11.11 0.62
C ARG A 647 32.85 9.63 0.40
N MET A 648 32.40 9.25 -0.79
CA MET A 648 32.11 7.86 -1.16
C MET A 648 33.37 7.06 -1.58
N THR A 649 34.57 7.60 -1.36
CA THR A 649 35.85 6.94 -1.70
C THR A 649 35.96 5.55 -1.06
N GLY A 650 36.06 4.51 -1.90
CA GLY A 650 36.15 3.11 -1.46
C GLY A 650 34.80 2.41 -1.26
N ILE A 651 33.68 3.05 -1.62
CA ILE A 651 32.33 2.49 -1.55
C ILE A 651 31.73 2.42 -2.96
N VAL A 652 31.22 1.25 -3.35
CA VAL A 652 30.56 1.06 -4.64
C VAL A 652 29.17 1.68 -4.59
N TYR A 653 29.00 2.82 -5.26
CA TYR A 653 27.71 3.51 -5.39
C TYR A 653 27.48 3.97 -6.84
N ARG A 654 26.44 4.79 -7.06
CA ARG A 654 26.09 5.37 -8.37
C ARG A 654 26.32 6.89 -8.32
N PRO A 655 27.41 7.44 -8.89
CA PRO A 655 27.64 8.89 -8.93
C PRO A 655 26.51 9.65 -9.62
N GLY A 656 26.17 10.83 -9.11
CA GLY A 656 25.02 11.63 -9.58
C GLY A 656 24.84 12.94 -8.81
N LYS A 657 24.17 13.92 -9.43
CA LYS A 657 23.80 15.22 -8.82
C LYS A 657 22.46 15.15 -8.07
N GLU A 658 21.65 14.17 -8.43
CA GLU A 658 20.43 13.74 -7.76
C GLU A 658 20.64 13.41 -6.27
N TRP A 659 21.83 12.93 -5.88
CA TRP A 659 22.16 12.46 -4.52
C TRP A 659 22.77 13.51 -3.59
N VAL A 660 23.11 14.70 -4.09
CA VAL A 660 23.94 15.69 -3.37
C VAL A 660 23.26 16.26 -2.12
N ASP A 661 21.94 16.09 -1.97
CA ASP A 661 21.22 16.45 -0.75
C ASP A 661 21.26 15.40 0.36
N GLU A 662 21.81 14.22 0.09
CA GLU A 662 21.99 13.10 1.02
C GLU A 662 23.49 12.85 1.34
N ILE A 663 24.38 13.78 0.91
CA ILE A 663 25.80 13.86 1.30
C ILE A 663 25.96 13.85 2.83
N PRO A 664 26.97 13.16 3.40
CA PRO A 664 27.07 13.02 4.85
C PRO A 664 27.33 14.34 5.58
N ASP A 665 27.96 15.32 4.93
CA ASP A 665 28.11 16.70 5.42
C ASP A 665 26.76 17.41 5.70
N ALA A 666 25.63 16.85 5.25
CA ALA A 666 24.27 17.36 5.52
C ALA A 666 23.60 16.79 6.78
N TYR A 667 24.31 15.92 7.51
CA TYR A 667 23.87 15.23 8.73
C TYR A 667 24.73 15.60 9.94
N LYS A 668 24.39 15.13 11.14
CA LYS A 668 25.31 15.17 12.28
C LYS A 668 26.40 14.09 12.11
N PRO A 669 27.60 14.25 12.70
CA PRO A 669 28.57 13.15 12.77
C PRO A 669 27.96 11.96 13.52
N ILE A 670 27.80 10.81 12.87
CA ILE A 670 27.19 9.63 13.47
C ILE A 670 27.97 9.14 14.70
N ASP A 671 29.30 9.29 14.70
CA ASP A 671 30.16 8.93 15.83
C ASP A 671 29.81 9.77 17.10
N GLN A 672 29.42 11.05 16.94
CA GLN A 672 28.96 11.89 18.06
C GLN A 672 27.56 11.46 18.52
N VAL A 673 26.66 11.15 17.59
CA VAL A 673 25.32 10.61 17.89
C VAL A 673 25.41 9.31 18.69
N MET A 674 26.45 8.49 18.46
CA MET A 674 26.71 7.26 19.19
C MET A 674 27.44 7.47 20.54
N GLU A 675 28.31 8.47 20.66
CA GLU A 675 28.87 8.90 21.96
C GLU A 675 27.77 9.45 22.88
N ASP A 676 26.92 10.33 22.34
CA ASP A 676 25.74 10.90 23.00
C ASP A 676 24.71 9.81 23.37
N ALA A 677 24.67 8.68 22.64
CA ALA A 677 23.80 7.53 22.92
C ALA A 677 24.44 6.46 23.82
N SER A 678 25.62 6.71 24.39
CA SER A 678 26.43 5.68 25.08
C SER A 678 25.83 5.14 26.38
N ASP A 679 24.82 5.79 26.97
CA ASP A 679 24.00 5.29 28.08
C ASP A 679 22.63 4.72 27.62
N LEU A 680 22.26 4.93 26.35
CA LEU A 680 21.02 4.43 25.72
C LEU A 680 21.21 3.02 25.14
N VAL A 681 22.38 2.78 24.53
CA VAL A 681 22.69 1.54 23.79
C VAL A 681 24.10 1.02 24.04
N GLU A 682 24.25 -0.29 24.01
CA GLU A 682 25.50 -0.98 23.70
C GLU A 682 25.67 -1.08 22.17
N VAL A 683 26.86 -0.77 21.66
CA VAL A 683 27.24 -1.10 20.28
C VAL A 683 27.66 -2.56 20.24
N VAL A 684 26.94 -3.38 19.47
CA VAL A 684 27.28 -4.78 19.24
C VAL A 684 28.23 -4.92 18.06
N HIS A 685 27.95 -4.20 16.96
CA HIS A 685 28.75 -4.18 15.75
C HIS A 685 28.80 -2.78 15.13
N GLU A 686 30.01 -2.35 14.73
CA GLU A 686 30.23 -1.16 13.89
C GLU A 686 30.25 -1.58 12.42
N LEU A 687 29.32 -1.08 11.61
CA LEU A 687 29.18 -1.41 10.20
C LEU A 687 29.82 -0.35 9.31
N ARG A 688 30.89 -0.72 8.60
CA ARG A 688 31.53 0.08 7.56
C ARG A 688 30.95 -0.27 6.19
N GLN A 689 30.39 0.71 5.49
CA GLN A 689 29.88 0.54 4.13
C GLN A 689 31.00 0.11 3.15
N VAL A 690 30.64 -0.75 2.19
CA VAL A 690 31.43 -1.08 0.98
C VAL A 690 30.63 -0.98 -0.31
N LEU A 691 29.29 -0.95 -0.21
CA LEU A 691 28.36 -0.69 -1.31
C LEU A 691 27.21 0.16 -0.78
N ASN A 692 26.77 1.18 -1.52
CA ASN A 692 25.61 2.01 -1.18
C ASN A 692 24.72 2.21 -2.43
N ILE A 693 23.41 2.02 -2.26
CA ILE A 693 22.38 2.31 -3.26
C ILE A 693 21.36 3.24 -2.63
N LYS A 694 20.99 4.31 -3.34
CA LYS A 694 20.05 5.32 -2.87
C LYS A 694 18.74 5.27 -3.67
N GLY A 695 17.63 5.57 -3.01
CA GLY A 695 16.32 5.65 -3.66
C GLY A 695 16.19 6.92 -4.51
N THR A 696 15.94 6.76 -5.81
CA THR A 696 15.90 7.82 -6.84
C THR A 696 14.73 8.78 -6.68
#